data_AF-A0A973UW05-F1
#
_entry.id   AF-A0A973UW05-F1
#
_cell.length_a   1.000
_cell.length_b   1.000
_cell.length_c   1.000
_cell.angle_alpha   90.00
_cell.angle_beta   90.00
_cell.angle_gamma   90.00
#
_symmetry.space_group_name_H-M   'P 1'
#
loop_
_entity.id
_entity.type
_entity.pdbx_description
1 polymer ?
#
loop_
_entity_poly.entity_id
_entity_poly.type
_entity_poly.pdbx_seq_one_letter_code
_entity_poly.pdbx_strand_id
1 'polypeptide(L)'
;MSIERKLTYVGGGSEKFWQVSQDGCDLHIRYGRIGTTGTTQVKSYGSDDAAQTAADKLVAEKVRKGYVEDTSAGAQAPPAASAPVEAAPVEVLDEDMFTMPATWLRALHPRRGGAQVTAKLPDKDAPEKVAATIEEHREMIVSSLELTTDPEIVEAGTAYLSGQASPLGAAVIAEVMGAYVGWGTSSVFTDLAEAWLVEHGPEFAALAVAELSSLHCGDNYHHTREGMPIRRLTPADEAGPWWRWTRVVLPARVRAALVAVTDTEYADIVAALATCRDRGPRHRAATSFLVPTETAWVEADCAEAAAFLPGLADCLISAVNAPEQAALLAEHVYVWQAASSLALPATVVDGLGTAAVPLLAGWLDGAQAGDPERRVLSVLAELPCDEAMRVMIDRIDRKHTQPALLKAASRFPRRAMRLLAASGGKIAGELLRAHVLAHPDLVDEVLAQTADEAATRRITAISTAAAVTFAPPEALPQVLVSPPWTRRRAVQKATVVEGLACADETAVVWSPQERDLWSKKPSTYRRDSWDQIAARMTEGRHHWSDAKDMFVGGPDAVVRPLLKTYRPTDMWWVSGWLRPTLARFELDALPLAIVCARRQPTQLASALLPFASPEIAVLMAEWLARLKSVRATALSWFARHPDAAARALVPPALGKP
;
A
#
# COMPACT_ATOMS: atom_id res chain seq x y z
N MET A 1 11.21 -41.04 17.57
CA MET A 1 11.83 -39.85 16.96
C MET A 1 10.69 -38.93 16.60
N SER A 2 10.48 -37.86 17.36
CA SER A 2 9.49 -36.83 17.02
C SER A 2 9.97 -36.09 15.79
N ILE A 3 9.25 -36.18 14.68
CA ILE A 3 9.55 -35.41 13.49
C ILE A 3 9.25 -33.95 13.79
N GLU A 4 10.25 -33.08 13.62
CA GLU A 4 10.09 -31.64 13.60
C GLU A 4 10.64 -31.11 12.28
N ARG A 5 9.78 -30.50 11.46
CA ARG A 5 10.14 -29.97 10.15
C ARG A 5 9.69 -28.53 10.07
N LYS A 6 10.61 -27.61 9.78
CA LYS A 6 10.34 -26.18 9.59
C LYS A 6 10.57 -25.81 8.13
N LEU A 7 9.59 -25.14 7.56
CA LEU A 7 9.58 -24.69 6.18
C LEU A 7 9.31 -23.20 6.12
N THR A 8 9.93 -22.52 5.16
CA THR A 8 9.72 -21.09 4.93
C THR A 8 9.33 -20.82 3.47
N TYR A 9 8.57 -19.75 3.26
CA TYR A 9 8.16 -19.29 1.94
C TYR A 9 8.38 -17.78 1.84
N VAL A 10 9.12 -17.35 0.83
CA VAL A 10 9.37 -15.94 0.52
C VAL A 10 9.06 -15.73 -0.95
N GLY A 11 7.98 -15.00 -1.25
CA GLY A 11 7.54 -14.72 -2.62
C GLY A 11 6.22 -13.93 -2.68
N GLY A 12 6.04 -13.12 -3.73
CA GLY A 12 4.80 -12.36 -3.97
C GLY A 12 4.36 -11.44 -2.82
N GLY A 13 5.32 -10.85 -2.09
CA GLY A 13 5.05 -10.00 -0.91
C GLY A 13 4.65 -10.76 0.37
N SER A 14 4.75 -12.09 0.38
CA SER A 14 4.48 -12.94 1.56
C SER A 14 5.76 -13.61 2.08
N GLU A 15 6.06 -13.39 3.37
CA GLU A 15 7.11 -14.08 4.12
C GLU A 15 6.47 -14.95 5.20
N LYS A 16 6.42 -16.26 5.01
CA LYS A 16 5.67 -17.18 5.89
C LYS A 16 6.56 -18.31 6.41
N PHE A 17 6.29 -18.75 7.63
CA PHE A 17 6.83 -19.99 8.16
C PHE A 17 5.71 -21.00 8.38
N TRP A 18 6.05 -22.27 8.23
CA TRP A 18 5.17 -23.41 8.51
C TRP A 18 6.03 -24.49 9.16
N GLN A 19 5.58 -25.02 10.28
CA GLN A 19 6.29 -26.01 11.07
C GLN A 19 5.31 -27.12 11.43
N VAL A 20 5.77 -28.35 11.41
CA VAL A 20 5.03 -29.50 11.94
C VAL A 20 5.91 -30.25 12.91
N SER A 21 5.37 -30.54 14.10
CA SER A 21 5.97 -31.47 15.06
C SER A 21 4.99 -32.58 15.39
N GLN A 22 5.48 -33.82 15.46
CA GLN A 22 4.68 -34.97 15.88
C GLN A 22 4.93 -35.29 17.36
N ASP A 23 3.85 -35.44 18.13
CA ASP A 23 3.85 -35.96 19.50
C ASP A 23 2.89 -37.16 19.57
N GLY A 24 3.44 -38.38 19.49
CA GLY A 24 2.66 -39.61 19.38
C GLY A 24 1.68 -39.59 18.19
N CYS A 25 0.38 -39.68 18.50
CA CYS A 25 -0.71 -39.65 17.52
C CYS A 25 -1.11 -38.23 17.09
N ASP A 26 -0.52 -37.18 17.67
CA ASP A 26 -0.88 -35.79 17.43
C ASP A 26 0.15 -35.08 16.54
N LEU A 27 -0.34 -34.33 15.55
CA LEU A 27 0.44 -33.39 14.76
C LEU A 27 0.17 -31.97 15.21
N HIS A 28 1.21 -31.30 15.69
CA HIS A 28 1.22 -29.88 16.05
C HIS A 28 1.74 -29.08 14.86
N ILE A 29 0.84 -28.39 14.16
CA ILE A 29 1.15 -27.59 12.99
C ILE A 29 1.14 -26.12 13.39
N ARG A 30 2.28 -25.45 13.29
CA ARG A 30 2.43 -24.02 13.58
C ARG A 30 2.72 -23.25 12.30
N TYR A 31 1.98 -22.19 12.03
CA TYR A 31 2.18 -21.40 10.81
C TYR A 31 1.89 -19.92 11.01
N GLY A 32 2.60 -19.05 10.29
CA GLY A 32 2.48 -17.61 10.46
C GLY A 32 3.36 -16.82 9.51
N ARG A 33 3.37 -15.51 9.68
CA ARG A 33 4.35 -14.64 9.04
C ARG A 33 5.69 -14.81 9.76
N ILE A 34 6.81 -14.80 9.04
CA ILE A 34 8.15 -14.84 9.66
C ILE A 34 8.27 -13.66 10.64
N GLY A 35 8.74 -13.93 11.87
CA GLY A 35 8.84 -12.93 12.95
C GLY A 35 7.62 -12.79 13.86
N THR A 36 6.57 -13.61 13.71
CA THR A 36 5.43 -13.65 14.65
C THR A 36 5.32 -14.98 15.38
N THR A 37 4.56 -15.02 16.48
CA THR A 37 4.30 -16.27 17.23
C THR A 37 3.56 -17.31 16.38
N GLY A 38 2.84 -16.91 15.34
CA GLY A 38 2.05 -17.80 14.47
C GLY A 38 0.82 -18.40 15.16
N THR A 39 0.08 -19.21 14.42
CA THR A 39 -1.09 -19.96 14.90
C THR A 39 -0.74 -21.44 14.97
N THR A 40 -1.11 -22.10 16.07
CA THR A 40 -0.93 -23.54 16.25
C THR A 40 -2.24 -24.29 16.05
N GLN A 41 -2.20 -25.39 15.32
CA GLN A 41 -3.30 -26.32 15.12
C GLN A 41 -2.84 -27.73 15.47
N VAL A 42 -3.60 -28.42 16.32
CA VAL A 42 -3.34 -29.82 16.68
C VAL A 42 -4.29 -30.72 15.89
N LYS A 43 -3.78 -31.82 15.34
CA LYS A 43 -4.56 -32.86 14.64
C LYS A 43 -4.20 -34.23 15.17
N SER A 44 -5.17 -34.93 15.72
CA SER A 44 -5.02 -36.29 16.27
C SER A 44 -5.34 -37.36 15.22
N TYR A 45 -4.58 -38.44 15.22
CA TYR A 45 -4.72 -39.60 14.33
C TYR A 45 -4.89 -40.89 15.14
N GLY A 46 -5.29 -41.98 14.48
CA GLY A 46 -5.57 -43.26 15.14
C GLY A 46 -4.32 -44.07 15.54
N SER A 47 -3.14 -43.69 15.05
CA SER A 47 -1.85 -44.30 15.39
C SER A 47 -0.70 -43.36 15.04
N ASP A 48 0.47 -43.60 15.65
CA ASP A 48 1.70 -42.86 15.37
C ASP A 48 2.12 -42.96 13.89
N ASP A 49 1.96 -44.14 13.28
CA ASP A 49 2.24 -44.37 11.84
C ASP A 49 1.29 -43.57 10.94
N ALA A 50 0.04 -43.38 11.36
CA ALA A 50 -0.94 -42.59 10.62
C ALA A 50 -0.64 -41.08 10.73
N ALA A 51 -0.21 -40.62 11.90
CA ALA A 51 0.26 -39.24 12.09
C ALA A 51 1.53 -38.97 11.27
N GLN A 52 2.47 -39.91 11.25
CA GLN A 52 3.71 -39.82 10.48
C GLN A 52 3.44 -39.71 8.97
N THR A 53 2.62 -40.62 8.43
CA THR A 53 2.21 -40.60 7.01
C THR A 53 1.50 -39.29 6.64
N ALA A 54 0.69 -38.74 7.55
CA ALA A 54 0.02 -37.47 7.34
C ALA A 54 0.98 -36.27 7.37
N ALA A 55 1.99 -36.28 8.25
CA ALA A 55 3.03 -35.26 8.30
C ALA A 55 3.83 -35.19 6.99
N ASP A 56 4.28 -36.35 6.50
CA ASP A 56 5.05 -36.44 5.25
C ASP A 56 4.26 -35.93 4.04
N LYS A 57 2.97 -36.26 3.98
CA LYS A 57 2.06 -35.77 2.94
C LYS A 57 1.91 -34.24 2.97
N LEU A 58 1.80 -33.66 4.16
CA LEU A 58 1.67 -32.20 4.34
C LEU A 58 2.97 -31.49 3.96
N VAL A 59 4.13 -32.04 4.32
CA VAL A 59 5.44 -31.50 3.93
C VAL A 59 5.59 -31.52 2.41
N ALA A 60 5.31 -32.65 1.76
CA ALA A 60 5.38 -32.76 0.30
C ALA A 60 4.43 -31.78 -0.43
N GLU A 61 3.24 -31.53 0.14
CA GLU A 61 2.32 -30.52 -0.39
C GLU A 61 2.86 -29.10 -0.26
N LYS A 62 3.51 -28.76 0.87
CA LYS A 62 4.09 -27.43 1.11
C LYS A 62 5.30 -27.18 0.22
N VAL A 63 6.18 -28.16 0.04
CA VAL A 63 7.32 -28.08 -0.87
C VAL A 63 6.84 -27.87 -2.31
N ARG A 64 5.81 -28.59 -2.76
CA ARG A 64 5.20 -28.38 -4.09
C ARG A 64 4.64 -26.96 -4.29
N LYS A 65 4.23 -26.31 -3.20
CA LYS A 65 3.74 -24.91 -3.18
C LYS A 65 4.87 -23.88 -3.05
N GLY A 66 6.13 -24.30 -3.19
CA GLY A 66 7.31 -23.42 -3.19
C GLY A 66 7.90 -23.14 -1.81
N TYR A 67 7.51 -23.87 -0.76
CA TYR A 67 8.17 -23.76 0.54
C TYR A 67 9.52 -24.49 0.53
N VAL A 68 10.53 -23.91 1.18
CA VAL A 68 11.87 -24.48 1.29
C VAL A 68 12.11 -24.96 2.72
N GLU A 69 12.72 -26.12 2.90
CA GLU A 69 13.10 -26.65 4.22
C GLU A 69 14.24 -25.82 4.82
N ASP A 70 14.08 -25.45 6.09
CA ASP A 70 15.09 -24.73 6.87
C ASP A 70 15.98 -25.77 7.57
N THR A 71 17.12 -26.11 6.97
CA THR A 71 18.05 -27.15 7.46
C THR A 71 18.95 -26.71 8.63
N SER A 72 18.61 -25.62 9.31
CA SER A 72 19.30 -25.16 10.52
C SER A 72 18.83 -25.94 11.77
N ALA A 73 18.91 -27.27 11.72
CA ALA A 73 18.67 -28.16 12.86
C ALA A 73 20.02 -28.64 13.43
N GLY A 74 20.51 -27.94 14.46
CA GLY A 74 21.67 -28.39 15.23
C GLY A 74 22.12 -27.35 16.26
N ALA A 75 21.93 -27.71 17.55
CA ALA A 75 22.37 -27.01 18.76
C ALA A 75 21.49 -25.85 19.28
N GLN A 76 20.34 -26.21 19.87
CA GLN A 76 19.93 -25.61 21.15
C GLN A 76 19.35 -26.73 22.03
N ALA A 77 20.05 -27.03 23.11
CA ALA A 77 19.61 -27.98 24.14
C ALA A 77 18.40 -27.40 24.91
N PRO A 78 17.46 -28.24 25.38
CA PRO A 78 16.22 -27.77 25.98
C PRO A 78 16.48 -27.07 27.32
N PRO A 79 15.87 -25.89 27.58
CA PRO A 79 15.95 -25.30 28.91
C PRO A 79 15.15 -26.15 29.89
N ALA A 80 15.82 -26.56 30.96
CA ALA A 80 15.21 -27.16 32.13
C ALA A 80 14.13 -26.24 32.71
N ALA A 81 13.08 -26.84 33.25
CA ALA A 81 11.98 -26.16 33.93
C ALA A 81 12.51 -25.15 34.95
N SER A 82 12.39 -23.86 34.64
CA SER A 82 12.70 -22.78 35.56
C SER A 82 11.49 -22.52 36.46
N ALA A 83 11.73 -22.69 37.76
CA ALA A 83 10.99 -22.05 38.84
C ALA A 83 10.86 -20.53 38.59
N PRO A 84 9.95 -19.82 39.29
CA PRO A 84 9.52 -18.46 38.93
C PRO A 84 10.71 -17.52 38.85
N VAL A 85 10.99 -17.02 37.65
CA VAL A 85 12.03 -16.00 37.44
C VAL A 85 11.42 -14.66 37.83
N GLU A 86 11.90 -14.16 38.97
CA GLU A 86 11.81 -12.76 39.39
C GLU A 86 12.17 -11.86 38.20
N ALA A 87 11.30 -10.89 37.91
CA ALA A 87 11.36 -10.06 36.71
C ALA A 87 12.74 -9.39 36.56
N ALA A 88 13.48 -9.77 35.53
CA ALA A 88 14.63 -9.00 35.09
C ALA A 88 14.17 -7.58 34.70
N PRO A 89 14.96 -6.54 34.99
CA PRO A 89 14.55 -5.16 34.72
C PRO A 89 14.27 -4.99 33.22
N VAL A 90 13.11 -4.43 32.90
CA VAL A 90 12.82 -3.93 31.55
C VAL A 90 13.86 -2.84 31.29
N GLU A 91 14.76 -3.08 30.32
CA GLU A 91 15.65 -2.04 29.81
C GLU A 91 14.76 -0.90 29.33
N VAL A 92 14.78 0.22 30.04
CA VAL A 92 13.96 1.39 29.71
C VAL A 92 14.47 1.91 28.38
N LEU A 93 13.79 1.57 27.28
CA LEU A 93 14.03 2.20 25.99
C LEU A 93 13.83 3.70 26.16
N ASP A 94 14.87 4.46 25.86
CA ASP A 94 14.81 5.91 25.79
C ASP A 94 13.72 6.32 24.77
N GLU A 95 12.65 6.96 25.25
CA GLU A 95 11.50 7.39 24.44
C GLU A 95 11.84 8.55 23.49
N ASP A 96 13.02 9.15 23.61
CA ASP A 96 13.50 10.23 22.76
C ASP A 96 14.51 9.72 21.70
N MET A 97 15.00 8.49 21.83
CA MET A 97 15.91 7.89 20.85
C MET A 97 15.15 7.33 19.63
N PHE A 98 15.36 7.94 18.47
CA PHE A 98 14.88 7.38 17.21
C PHE A 98 15.83 6.30 16.68
N THR A 99 15.33 5.07 16.51
CA THR A 99 16.02 4.03 15.76
C THR A 99 15.21 3.67 14.54
N MET A 100 15.76 3.92 13.36
CA MET A 100 15.07 3.66 12.12
C MET A 100 14.87 2.14 11.92
N PRO A 101 13.63 1.66 11.69
CA PRO A 101 13.37 0.24 11.50
C PRO A 101 14.14 -0.35 10.30
N ALA A 102 14.59 -1.61 10.41
CA ALA A 102 15.32 -2.29 9.33
C ALA A 102 14.53 -2.42 8.01
N THR A 103 13.20 -2.35 8.07
CA THR A 103 12.34 -2.30 6.87
C THR A 103 12.39 -0.95 6.17
N TRP A 104 12.64 0.14 6.89
CA TRP A 104 12.79 1.48 6.35
C TRP A 104 14.16 1.64 5.71
N LEU A 105 15.22 1.15 6.37
CA LEU A 105 16.59 1.14 5.83
C LEU A 105 16.67 0.40 4.48
N ARG A 106 15.86 -0.65 4.30
CA ARG A 106 15.75 -1.39 3.03
C ARG A 106 14.95 -0.67 1.94
N ALA A 107 14.13 0.30 2.32
CA ALA A 107 13.18 0.96 1.42
C ALA A 107 13.59 2.38 1.03
N LEU A 108 14.25 3.13 1.92
CA LEU A 108 14.58 4.54 1.74
C LEU A 108 15.59 4.76 0.61
N HIS A 109 15.66 5.99 0.11
CA HIS A 109 16.69 6.47 -0.79
C HIS A 109 17.87 7.01 0.03
N PRO A 110 18.97 6.25 0.17
CA PRO A 110 20.03 6.60 1.11
C PRO A 110 20.74 7.88 0.68
N ARG A 111 21.31 8.59 1.64
CA ARG A 111 22.10 9.81 1.43
C ARG A 111 23.35 9.79 2.30
N ARG A 112 24.39 10.50 1.89
CA ARG A 112 25.56 10.73 2.75
C ARG A 112 25.16 11.58 3.96
N GLY A 113 25.68 11.23 5.14
CA GLY A 113 25.31 11.87 6.40
C GLY A 113 23.93 11.49 6.95
N GLY A 114 23.17 10.62 6.27
CA GLY A 114 21.89 10.09 6.75
C GLY A 114 22.03 8.76 7.49
N ALA A 115 20.93 8.00 7.51
CA ALA A 115 20.84 6.67 8.10
C ALA A 115 21.85 5.71 7.47
N GLN A 116 22.48 4.90 8.32
CA GLN A 116 23.47 3.93 7.90
C GLN A 116 22.79 2.77 7.17
N VAL A 117 23.09 2.62 5.87
CA VAL A 117 22.58 1.55 5.02
C VAL A 117 23.74 0.75 4.46
N THR A 118 23.65 -0.57 4.49
CA THR A 118 24.65 -1.44 3.85
C THR A 118 24.56 -1.31 2.33
N ALA A 119 25.64 -0.85 1.71
CA ALA A 119 25.72 -0.74 0.26
C ALA A 119 25.70 -2.13 -0.40
N LYS A 120 24.78 -2.33 -1.34
CA LYS A 120 24.74 -3.55 -2.16
C LYS A 120 25.75 -3.43 -3.29
N LEU A 121 26.59 -4.44 -3.46
CA LEU A 121 27.49 -4.53 -4.62
C LEU A 121 26.68 -4.63 -5.92
N PRO A 122 27.13 -3.99 -7.01
CA PRO A 122 26.46 -4.10 -8.29
C PRO A 122 26.33 -5.55 -8.80
N ASP A 123 25.21 -5.85 -9.45
CA ASP A 123 24.96 -7.17 -10.04
C ASP A 123 25.83 -7.37 -11.29
N LYS A 124 26.82 -8.26 -11.21
CA LYS A 124 27.78 -8.53 -12.29
C LYS A 124 27.15 -9.12 -13.54
N ASP A 125 25.97 -9.73 -13.42
CA ASP A 125 25.26 -10.34 -14.55
C ASP A 125 24.31 -9.34 -15.24
N ALA A 126 24.14 -8.13 -14.68
CA ALA A 126 23.23 -7.12 -15.22
C ALA A 126 23.58 -6.65 -16.65
N PRO A 127 24.86 -6.44 -17.02
CA PRO A 127 25.22 -6.08 -18.39
C PRO A 127 24.71 -7.07 -19.44
N GLU A 128 24.85 -8.38 -19.18
CA GLU A 128 24.38 -9.42 -20.10
C GLU A 128 22.85 -9.43 -20.22
N LYS A 129 22.13 -9.27 -19.10
CA LYS A 129 20.67 -9.16 -19.08
C LYS A 129 20.19 -7.95 -19.89
N VAL A 130 20.82 -6.79 -19.68
CA VAL A 130 20.48 -5.54 -20.39
C VAL A 130 20.77 -5.69 -21.88
N ALA A 131 21.91 -6.24 -22.27
CA ALA A 131 22.24 -6.49 -23.67
C ALA A 131 21.20 -7.42 -24.34
N ALA A 132 20.79 -8.49 -23.66
CA ALA A 132 19.74 -9.38 -24.15
C ALA A 132 18.38 -8.67 -24.31
N THR A 133 17.99 -7.83 -23.34
CA THR A 133 16.74 -7.05 -23.42
C THR A 133 16.80 -5.98 -24.52
N ILE A 134 17.94 -5.32 -24.72
CA ILE A 134 18.15 -4.38 -25.83
C ILE A 134 18.00 -5.10 -27.17
N GLU A 135 18.60 -6.30 -27.31
CA GLU A 135 18.48 -7.08 -28.54
C GLU A 135 17.04 -7.52 -28.81
N GLU A 136 16.33 -7.99 -27.78
CA GLU A 136 14.90 -8.35 -27.86
C GLU A 136 14.03 -7.19 -28.38
N HIS A 137 14.38 -5.95 -28.01
CA HIS A 137 13.62 -4.75 -28.38
C HIS A 137 14.28 -3.91 -29.48
N ARG A 138 15.33 -4.42 -30.15
CA ARG A 138 16.18 -3.66 -31.08
C ARG A 138 15.39 -2.96 -32.18
N GLU A 139 14.45 -3.66 -32.81
CA GLU A 139 13.62 -3.10 -33.88
C GLU A 139 12.85 -1.85 -33.42
N MET A 140 12.25 -1.92 -32.23
CA MET A 140 11.51 -0.80 -31.65
C MET A 140 12.43 0.37 -31.27
N ILE A 141 13.64 0.08 -30.79
CA ILE A 141 14.62 1.12 -30.46
C ILE A 141 15.07 1.84 -31.73
N VAL A 142 15.45 1.10 -32.77
CA VAL A 142 15.86 1.68 -34.06
C VAL A 142 14.73 2.52 -34.66
N SER A 143 13.52 1.99 -34.70
CA SER A 143 12.35 2.70 -35.21
C SER A 143 12.06 3.99 -34.42
N SER A 144 12.23 3.98 -33.10
CA SER A 144 12.08 5.18 -32.26
C SER A 144 13.14 6.25 -32.56
N LEU A 145 14.39 5.83 -32.80
CA LEU A 145 15.48 6.73 -33.21
C LEU A 145 15.22 7.32 -34.61
N GLU A 146 14.75 6.53 -35.57
CA GLU A 146 14.43 7.00 -36.92
C GLU A 146 13.30 8.04 -36.94
N LEU A 147 12.35 7.94 -36.02
CA LEU A 147 11.26 8.92 -35.85
C LEU A 147 11.69 10.18 -35.10
N THR A 148 12.85 10.16 -34.43
CA THR A 148 13.32 11.27 -33.60
C THR A 148 13.95 12.36 -34.46
N THR A 149 13.55 13.60 -34.23
CA THR A 149 14.01 14.76 -35.02
C THR A 149 15.22 15.48 -34.43
N ASP A 150 15.53 15.25 -33.15
CA ASP A 150 16.69 15.85 -32.48
C ASP A 150 17.98 15.07 -32.85
N PRO A 151 18.91 15.68 -33.61
CA PRO A 151 20.09 14.97 -34.11
C PRO A 151 21.04 14.53 -32.99
N GLU A 152 21.11 15.26 -31.88
CA GLU A 152 21.98 14.90 -30.75
C GLU A 152 21.47 13.63 -30.07
N ILE A 153 20.15 13.51 -29.92
CA ILE A 153 19.48 12.32 -29.38
C ILE A 153 19.69 11.11 -30.30
N VAL A 154 19.50 11.29 -31.61
CA VAL A 154 19.68 10.23 -32.61
C VAL A 154 21.12 9.73 -32.63
N GLU A 155 22.09 10.65 -32.67
CA GLU A 155 23.51 10.33 -32.69
C GLU A 155 23.91 9.57 -31.42
N ALA A 156 23.56 10.09 -30.24
CA ALA A 156 23.91 9.47 -28.97
C ALA A 156 23.28 8.08 -28.80
N GLY A 157 22.00 7.91 -29.14
CA GLY A 157 21.30 6.63 -29.06
C GLY A 157 21.87 5.60 -30.04
N THR A 158 22.17 6.01 -31.28
CA THR A 158 22.75 5.14 -32.31
C THR A 158 24.17 4.71 -31.95
N ALA A 159 24.98 5.63 -31.40
CA ALA A 159 26.32 5.35 -30.91
C ALA A 159 26.29 4.31 -29.77
N TYR A 160 25.36 4.47 -28.82
CA TYR A 160 25.18 3.53 -27.71
C TYR A 160 24.77 2.13 -28.19
N LEU A 161 23.84 2.02 -29.15
CA LEU A 161 23.48 0.74 -29.77
C LEU A 161 24.63 0.05 -30.50
N SER A 162 25.64 0.83 -30.90
CA SER A 162 26.84 0.35 -31.59
C SER A 162 28.00 0.06 -30.62
N GLY A 163 27.78 0.18 -29.30
CA GLY A 163 28.76 -0.11 -28.25
C GLY A 163 29.60 1.09 -27.78
N GLN A 164 29.29 2.31 -28.23
CA GLN A 164 29.95 3.52 -27.73
C GLN A 164 29.19 4.10 -26.53
N ALA A 165 29.81 4.05 -25.35
CA ALA A 165 29.18 4.53 -24.13
C ALA A 165 29.12 6.06 -24.09
N SER A 166 27.92 6.61 -23.92
CA SER A 166 27.69 8.01 -23.55
C SER A 166 26.51 8.10 -22.57
N PRO A 167 26.54 9.01 -21.58
CA PRO A 167 25.42 9.17 -20.63
C PRO A 167 24.09 9.49 -21.32
N LEU A 168 24.11 10.34 -22.35
CA LEU A 168 22.93 10.66 -23.14
C LEU A 168 22.43 9.43 -23.92
N GLY A 169 23.33 8.68 -24.57
CA GLY A 169 22.95 7.47 -25.29
C GLY A 169 22.31 6.43 -24.38
N ALA A 170 22.90 6.19 -23.20
CA ALA A 170 22.35 5.31 -22.18
C ALA A 170 20.93 5.75 -21.74
N ALA A 171 20.76 7.04 -21.50
CA ALA A 171 19.48 7.64 -21.14
C ALA A 171 18.42 7.47 -22.24
N VAL A 172 18.79 7.66 -23.52
CA VAL A 172 17.89 7.46 -24.67
C VAL A 172 17.39 6.02 -24.72
N ILE A 173 18.27 5.04 -24.57
CA ILE A 173 17.88 3.63 -24.57
C ILE A 173 16.98 3.30 -23.37
N ALA A 174 17.32 3.79 -22.18
CA ALA A 174 16.48 3.60 -20.99
C ALA A 174 15.07 4.19 -21.16
N GLU A 175 14.95 5.37 -21.77
CA GLU A 175 13.66 6.02 -21.99
C GLU A 175 12.79 5.24 -23.00
N VAL A 176 13.40 4.76 -24.09
CA VAL A 176 12.71 3.93 -25.09
C VAL A 176 12.27 2.61 -24.49
N MET A 177 13.16 1.89 -23.79
CA MET A 177 12.79 0.65 -23.11
C MET A 177 11.67 0.88 -22.11
N GLY A 178 11.71 2.00 -21.38
CA GLY A 178 10.63 2.40 -20.48
C GLY A 178 9.27 2.62 -21.16
N ALA A 179 9.24 2.98 -22.44
CA ALA A 179 8.02 3.20 -23.21
C ALA A 179 7.43 1.90 -23.78
N TYR A 180 8.23 0.83 -23.91
CA TYR A 180 7.80 -0.43 -24.53
C TYR A 180 7.70 -1.60 -23.56
N VAL A 181 8.53 -1.63 -22.54
CA VAL A 181 8.54 -2.68 -21.54
C VAL A 181 7.34 -2.47 -20.61
N GLY A 182 6.43 -3.45 -20.58
CA GLY A 182 5.18 -3.35 -19.84
C GLY A 182 5.36 -3.13 -18.33
N TRP A 183 4.30 -2.67 -17.68
CA TRP A 183 4.28 -2.34 -16.23
C TRP A 183 4.71 -3.50 -15.30
N GLY A 184 4.61 -4.76 -15.76
CA GLY A 184 4.98 -5.95 -14.99
C GLY A 184 6.48 -6.28 -14.99
N THR A 185 7.28 -5.66 -15.86
CA THR A 185 8.72 -5.94 -16.04
C THR A 185 9.57 -4.93 -15.26
N SER A 186 9.27 -4.79 -13.96
CA SER A 186 9.93 -3.84 -13.05
C SER A 186 11.45 -4.03 -12.89
N SER A 187 12.02 -5.16 -13.34
CA SER A 187 13.45 -5.42 -13.21
C SER A 187 14.30 -4.63 -14.21
N VAL A 188 13.80 -4.33 -15.41
CA VAL A 188 14.63 -3.72 -16.48
C VAL A 188 15.32 -2.43 -16.04
N PHE A 189 14.61 -1.58 -15.29
CA PHE A 189 15.16 -0.32 -14.76
C PHE A 189 16.21 -0.54 -13.67
N THR A 190 16.05 -1.62 -12.89
CA THR A 190 17.07 -2.02 -11.92
C THR A 190 18.29 -2.57 -12.66
N ASP A 191 18.08 -3.46 -13.63
CA ASP A 191 19.14 -4.08 -14.43
C ASP A 191 19.93 -3.01 -15.22
N LEU A 192 19.26 -1.99 -15.78
CA LEU A 192 19.89 -0.82 -16.39
C LEU A 192 20.82 -0.08 -15.43
N ALA A 193 20.34 0.24 -14.23
CA ALA A 193 21.15 0.92 -13.23
C ALA A 193 22.38 0.08 -12.85
N GLU A 194 22.18 -1.23 -12.64
CA GLU A 194 23.26 -2.15 -12.29
C GLU A 194 24.29 -2.27 -13.43
N ALA A 195 23.84 -2.36 -14.69
CA ALA A 195 24.72 -2.41 -15.86
C ALA A 195 25.57 -1.14 -15.99
N TRP A 196 24.97 0.06 -15.88
CA TRP A 196 25.72 1.32 -15.92
C TRP A 196 26.79 1.40 -14.82
N LEU A 197 26.45 0.95 -13.61
CA LEU A 197 27.38 0.92 -12.48
C LEU A 197 28.53 -0.07 -12.69
N VAL A 198 28.27 -1.23 -13.31
CA VAL A 198 29.28 -2.26 -13.58
C VAL A 198 30.21 -1.88 -14.72
N GLU A 199 29.66 -1.40 -15.84
CA GLU A 199 30.42 -1.18 -17.08
C GLU A 199 31.14 0.17 -17.11
N HIS A 200 30.56 1.19 -16.47
CA HIS A 200 31.00 2.58 -16.62
C HIS A 200 31.20 3.33 -15.30
N GLY A 201 30.77 2.74 -14.19
CA GLY A 201 30.97 3.30 -12.85
C GLY A 201 29.94 4.35 -12.43
N PRO A 202 30.07 4.86 -11.18
CA PRO A 202 29.06 5.71 -10.54
C PRO A 202 28.90 7.10 -11.18
N GLU A 203 29.99 7.71 -11.68
CA GLU A 203 29.93 9.01 -12.36
C GLU A 203 29.10 8.95 -13.63
N PHE A 204 29.38 7.98 -14.50
CA PHE A 204 28.62 7.76 -15.74
C PHE A 204 27.14 7.52 -15.44
N ALA A 205 26.84 6.65 -14.47
CA ALA A 205 25.46 6.33 -14.09
C ALA A 205 24.70 7.55 -13.57
N ALA A 206 25.37 8.42 -12.79
CA ALA A 206 24.78 9.67 -12.31
C ALA A 206 24.48 10.66 -13.44
N LEU A 207 25.41 10.84 -14.38
CA LEU A 207 25.20 11.67 -15.56
C LEU A 207 24.09 11.12 -16.46
N ALA A 208 23.98 9.81 -16.62
CA ALA A 208 22.94 9.16 -17.41
C ALA A 208 21.54 9.38 -16.78
N VAL A 209 21.43 9.35 -15.44
CA VAL A 209 20.20 9.73 -14.73
C VAL A 209 19.85 11.20 -14.98
N ALA A 210 20.84 12.10 -14.95
CA ALA A 210 20.61 13.52 -15.21
C ALA A 210 20.08 13.75 -16.64
N GLU A 211 20.67 13.12 -17.66
CA GLU A 211 20.17 13.19 -19.04
C GLU A 211 18.76 12.57 -19.17
N LEU A 212 18.54 11.39 -18.59
CA LEU A 212 17.24 10.68 -18.60
C LEU A 212 16.12 11.55 -18.05
N SER A 213 16.40 12.35 -17.02
CA SER A 213 15.41 13.24 -16.40
C SER A 213 14.81 14.25 -17.38
N SER A 214 15.50 14.54 -18.48
CA SER A 214 15.13 15.53 -19.47
C SER A 214 14.47 14.96 -20.72
N LEU A 215 14.36 13.63 -20.84
CA LEU A 215 13.87 12.96 -22.04
C LEU A 215 12.45 12.44 -21.87
N HIS A 216 11.77 12.26 -23.00
CA HIS A 216 10.50 11.56 -23.08
C HIS A 216 10.38 10.81 -24.40
N CYS A 217 9.98 9.54 -24.33
CA CYS A 217 9.64 8.74 -25.51
C CYS A 217 8.12 8.61 -25.64
N GLY A 218 7.58 9.05 -26.78
CA GLY A 218 6.16 8.98 -27.10
C GLY A 218 5.26 9.91 -26.30
N ASP A 219 4.00 9.48 -26.12
CA ASP A 219 3.02 10.04 -25.20
C ASP A 219 2.58 8.92 -24.25
N ASN A 220 2.37 9.22 -22.96
CA ASN A 220 2.09 8.30 -21.84
C ASN A 220 1.00 7.20 -22.04
N TYR A 221 0.29 7.18 -23.17
CA TYR A 221 -0.87 6.31 -23.43
C TYR A 221 -0.96 5.77 -24.87
N HIS A 222 0.10 5.85 -25.67
CA HIS A 222 0.10 5.33 -27.03
C HIS A 222 1.23 4.34 -27.23
N HIS A 223 0.91 3.09 -27.58
CA HIS A 223 1.87 2.20 -28.23
C HIS A 223 1.46 2.06 -29.69
N THR A 224 2.09 2.84 -30.58
CA THR A 224 2.04 2.55 -32.01
C THR A 224 2.89 1.30 -32.27
N ARG A 225 2.51 0.51 -33.28
CA ARG A 225 3.34 -0.61 -33.76
C ARG A 225 4.60 -0.14 -34.51
N GLU A 226 4.74 1.16 -34.75
CA GLU A 226 5.71 1.77 -35.68
C GLU A 226 6.80 2.61 -34.99
N GLY A 227 7.05 2.42 -33.68
CA GLY A 227 8.04 3.22 -32.95
C GLY A 227 7.46 4.54 -32.38
N MET A 228 8.18 5.16 -31.45
CA MET A 228 7.80 6.41 -30.78
C MET A 228 9.00 7.36 -30.73
N PRO A 229 8.83 8.63 -31.15
CA PRO A 229 9.95 9.56 -31.14
C PRO A 229 10.37 9.91 -29.71
N ILE A 230 11.67 10.14 -29.52
CA ILE A 230 12.24 10.70 -28.30
C ILE A 230 12.36 12.21 -28.47
N ARG A 231 12.09 12.96 -27.40
CA ARG A 231 12.30 14.41 -27.38
C ARG A 231 12.76 14.88 -26.01
N ARG A 232 13.34 16.07 -25.97
CA ARG A 232 13.57 16.79 -24.72
C ARG A 232 12.26 17.34 -24.17
N LEU A 233 12.08 17.22 -22.87
CA LEU A 233 10.94 17.77 -22.16
C LEU A 233 11.11 19.28 -21.96
N THR A 234 10.04 20.02 -22.21
CA THR A 234 9.92 21.48 -22.05
C THR A 234 9.27 21.85 -20.71
N PRO A 235 9.39 23.07 -20.19
CA PRO A 235 8.70 23.49 -18.97
C PRO A 235 7.17 23.28 -18.98
N ALA A 236 6.55 23.28 -20.17
CA ALA A 236 5.11 23.06 -20.33
C ALA A 236 4.69 21.59 -20.20
N ASP A 237 5.63 20.65 -20.32
CA ASP A 237 5.34 19.24 -20.08
C ASP A 237 5.17 18.99 -18.58
N GLU A 238 4.08 18.31 -18.19
CA GLU A 238 3.97 17.74 -16.85
C GLU A 238 5.22 16.92 -16.52
N ALA A 239 5.58 16.78 -15.24
CA ALA A 239 6.77 16.04 -14.85
C ALA A 239 6.82 14.68 -15.54
N GLY A 240 7.90 14.46 -16.29
CA GLY A 240 8.07 13.28 -17.11
C GLY A 240 7.95 12.00 -16.28
N PRO A 241 7.60 10.87 -16.90
CA PRO A 241 7.35 9.60 -16.21
C PRO A 241 8.55 9.05 -15.42
N TRP A 242 9.76 9.59 -15.59
CA TRP A 242 11.01 9.05 -15.01
C TRP A 242 11.04 8.99 -13.48
N TRP A 243 10.34 9.89 -12.79
CA TRP A 243 10.28 9.89 -11.33
C TRP A 243 9.07 9.12 -10.75
N ARG A 244 8.10 8.76 -11.59
CA ARG A 244 6.85 8.14 -11.12
C ARG A 244 6.91 6.63 -11.22
N TRP A 245 6.12 5.98 -10.37
CA TRP A 245 5.87 4.53 -10.43
C TRP A 245 7.14 3.69 -10.29
N THR A 246 7.33 2.71 -11.18
CA THR A 246 8.49 1.81 -11.20
C THR A 246 9.76 2.46 -11.72
N ARG A 247 9.68 3.62 -12.39
CA ARG A 247 10.87 4.24 -13.00
C ARG A 247 11.85 4.82 -11.97
N VAL A 248 11.37 5.19 -10.78
CA VAL A 248 12.20 5.70 -9.67
C VAL A 248 13.26 4.71 -9.17
N VAL A 249 13.10 3.42 -9.44
CA VAL A 249 14.05 2.39 -8.97
C VAL A 249 15.44 2.56 -9.56
N LEU A 250 15.54 3.04 -10.81
CA LEU A 250 16.81 3.29 -11.50
C LEU A 250 17.58 4.44 -10.82
N PRO A 251 17.04 5.68 -10.73
CA PRO A 251 17.76 6.76 -10.07
C PRO A 251 18.00 6.48 -8.59
N ALA A 252 17.07 5.80 -7.90
CA ALA A 252 17.26 5.38 -6.51
C ALA A 252 18.46 4.43 -6.35
N ARG A 253 18.64 3.48 -7.26
CA ARG A 253 19.76 2.54 -7.25
C ARG A 253 21.10 3.25 -7.49
N VAL A 254 21.12 4.20 -8.42
CA VAL A 254 22.30 5.04 -8.69
C VAL A 254 22.65 5.88 -7.47
N ARG A 255 21.68 6.61 -6.89
CA ARG A 255 21.87 7.38 -5.64
C ARG A 255 22.45 6.50 -4.53
N ALA A 256 21.96 5.26 -4.38
CA ALA A 256 22.48 4.33 -3.38
C ALA A 256 23.95 3.93 -3.62
N ALA A 257 24.41 3.85 -4.87
CA ALA A 257 25.82 3.62 -5.17
C ALA A 257 26.70 4.82 -4.77
N LEU A 258 26.22 6.05 -4.94
CA LEU A 258 26.96 7.28 -4.62
C LEU A 258 27.26 7.43 -3.12
N VAL A 259 26.51 6.75 -2.25
CA VAL A 259 26.77 6.75 -0.80
C VAL A 259 28.04 5.94 -0.47
N ALA A 260 28.41 4.97 -1.30
CA ALA A 260 29.50 4.03 -1.03
C ALA A 260 30.86 4.43 -1.64
N VAL A 261 30.90 5.42 -2.53
CA VAL A 261 32.16 5.88 -3.16
C VAL A 261 33.06 6.60 -2.14
N THR A 262 34.32 6.87 -2.48
CA THR A 262 35.19 7.69 -1.62
C THR A 262 34.77 9.16 -1.63
N ASP A 263 35.23 9.96 -0.66
CA ASP A 263 34.91 11.40 -0.62
C ASP A 263 35.46 12.15 -1.83
N THR A 264 36.64 11.74 -2.34
CA THR A 264 37.24 12.31 -3.56
C THR A 264 36.38 11.98 -4.79
N GLU A 265 36.03 10.71 -4.99
CA GLU A 265 35.15 10.32 -6.09
C GLU A 265 33.78 11.01 -6.01
N TYR A 266 33.23 11.19 -4.80
CA TYR A 266 31.98 11.91 -4.63
C TYR A 266 32.09 13.37 -5.07
N ALA A 267 33.18 14.05 -4.70
CA ALA A 267 33.43 15.43 -5.12
C ALA A 267 33.59 15.56 -6.64
N ASP A 268 34.28 14.62 -7.29
CA ASP A 268 34.43 14.57 -8.75
C ASP A 268 33.07 14.38 -9.44
N ILE A 269 32.22 13.49 -8.91
CA ILE A 269 30.86 13.26 -9.40
C ILE A 269 29.99 14.52 -9.24
N VAL A 270 30.07 15.21 -8.09
CA VAL A 270 29.36 16.47 -7.86
C VAL A 270 29.80 17.52 -8.89
N ALA A 271 31.11 17.64 -9.14
CA ALA A 271 31.66 18.56 -10.13
C ALA A 271 31.17 18.23 -11.56
N ALA A 272 31.14 16.94 -11.94
CA ALA A 272 30.60 16.50 -13.21
C ALA A 272 29.10 16.84 -13.35
N LEU A 273 28.29 16.52 -12.33
CA LEU A 273 26.86 16.83 -12.30
C LEU A 273 26.57 18.33 -12.37
N ALA A 274 27.42 19.17 -11.78
CA ALA A 274 27.29 20.63 -11.84
C ALA A 274 27.28 21.14 -13.29
N THR A 275 28.07 20.53 -14.19
CA THR A 275 28.14 20.93 -15.60
C THR A 275 26.84 20.69 -16.38
N CYS A 276 26.00 19.75 -15.92
CA CYS A 276 24.72 19.45 -16.55
C CYS A 276 23.58 20.34 -16.04
N ARG A 277 23.76 21.09 -14.94
CA ARG A 277 22.67 21.86 -14.29
C ARG A 277 22.18 23.04 -15.13
N ASP A 278 23.04 23.60 -15.99
CA ASP A 278 22.69 24.70 -16.90
C ASP A 278 21.78 24.25 -18.06
N ARG A 279 21.65 22.93 -18.28
CA ARG A 279 20.77 22.35 -19.31
C ARG A 279 19.29 22.43 -18.95
N GLY A 280 18.94 22.82 -17.72
CA GLY A 280 17.58 23.17 -17.34
C GLY A 280 17.07 22.55 -16.04
N PRO A 281 15.82 22.85 -15.66
CA PRO A 281 15.26 22.52 -14.34
C PRO A 281 15.15 21.03 -14.06
N ARG A 282 15.02 20.18 -15.08
CA ARG A 282 14.97 18.72 -14.92
C ARG A 282 16.31 18.13 -14.50
N HIS A 283 17.40 18.57 -15.14
CA HIS A 283 18.75 18.23 -14.73
C HIS A 283 19.04 18.72 -13.31
N ARG A 284 18.59 19.94 -12.97
CA ARG A 284 18.69 20.47 -11.60
C ARG A 284 17.98 19.58 -10.58
N ALA A 285 16.71 19.22 -10.81
CA ALA A 285 15.96 18.33 -9.92
C ALA A 285 16.61 16.94 -9.77
N ALA A 286 17.06 16.34 -10.88
CA ALA A 286 17.72 15.04 -10.86
C ALA A 286 19.06 15.06 -10.11
N THR A 287 19.87 16.10 -10.32
CA THR A 287 21.15 16.26 -9.61
C THR A 287 20.94 16.52 -8.12
N SER A 288 19.99 17.39 -7.74
CA SER A 288 19.60 17.59 -6.33
C SER A 288 19.09 16.32 -5.67
N PHE A 289 18.39 15.45 -6.42
CA PHE A 289 18.01 14.13 -5.94
C PHE A 289 19.21 13.20 -5.72
N LEU A 290 20.15 13.15 -6.66
CA LEU A 290 21.32 12.25 -6.61
C LEU A 290 22.32 12.65 -5.53
N VAL A 291 22.57 13.95 -5.37
CA VAL A 291 23.54 14.52 -4.42
C VAL A 291 22.88 15.50 -3.45
N PRO A 292 21.98 15.03 -2.56
CA PRO A 292 21.21 15.91 -1.68
C PRO A 292 22.06 16.61 -0.59
N THR A 293 23.37 16.34 -0.54
CA THR A 293 24.33 17.08 0.30
C THR A 293 24.63 18.47 -0.23
N GLU A 294 24.40 18.72 -1.53
CA GLU A 294 24.49 20.04 -2.15
C GLU A 294 23.26 20.89 -1.77
N THR A 295 23.17 21.22 -0.48
CA THR A 295 22.01 21.85 0.16
C THR A 295 21.56 23.15 -0.51
N ALA A 296 22.50 23.96 -1.01
CA ALA A 296 22.21 25.18 -1.76
C ALA A 296 21.52 24.89 -3.10
N TRP A 297 21.85 23.77 -3.77
CA TRP A 297 21.14 23.33 -4.97
C TRP A 297 19.73 22.89 -4.63
N VAL A 298 19.58 22.07 -3.59
CA VAL A 298 18.27 21.59 -3.14
C VAL A 298 17.35 22.75 -2.78
N GLU A 299 17.85 23.74 -2.04
CA GLU A 299 17.08 24.93 -1.65
C GLU A 299 16.60 25.72 -2.87
N ALA A 300 17.51 26.07 -3.79
CA ALA A 300 17.17 26.82 -4.99
C ALA A 300 16.17 26.07 -5.90
N ASP A 301 16.39 24.76 -6.07
CA ASP A 301 15.56 23.92 -6.94
C ASP A 301 14.16 23.70 -6.34
N CYS A 302 14.03 23.57 -5.01
CA CYS A 302 12.73 23.50 -4.33
C CYS A 302 11.93 24.79 -4.52
N ALA A 303 12.58 25.95 -4.38
CA ALA A 303 11.94 27.25 -4.58
C ALA A 303 11.49 27.44 -6.04
N GLU A 304 12.33 27.08 -7.01
CA GLU A 304 11.98 27.13 -8.44
C GLU A 304 10.82 26.20 -8.78
N ALA A 305 10.86 24.95 -8.28
CA ALA A 305 9.81 23.97 -8.53
C ALA A 305 8.46 24.42 -7.96
N ALA A 306 8.41 24.94 -6.73
CA ALA A 306 7.18 25.46 -6.14
C ALA A 306 6.61 26.65 -6.92
N ALA A 307 7.47 27.52 -7.46
CA ALA A 307 7.03 28.71 -8.17
C ALA A 307 6.58 28.45 -9.62
N PHE A 308 7.28 27.57 -10.35
CA PHE A 308 7.13 27.48 -11.81
C PHE A 308 6.93 26.07 -12.34
N LEU A 309 7.36 25.04 -11.62
CA LEU A 309 7.41 23.65 -12.11
C LEU A 309 6.98 22.65 -11.03
N PRO A 310 5.72 22.73 -10.55
CA PRO A 310 5.26 21.95 -9.40
C PRO A 310 5.35 20.44 -9.62
N GLY A 311 5.35 19.98 -10.88
CA GLY A 311 5.55 18.57 -11.19
C GLY A 311 6.88 17.99 -10.69
N LEU A 312 7.92 18.82 -10.49
CA LEU A 312 9.22 18.37 -9.97
C LEU A 312 9.21 18.11 -8.45
N ALA A 313 8.15 18.52 -7.75
CA ALA A 313 8.03 18.36 -6.30
C ALA A 313 8.12 16.89 -5.87
N ASP A 314 7.53 15.96 -6.65
CA ASP A 314 7.58 14.53 -6.36
C ASP A 314 9.04 14.03 -6.25
N CYS A 315 9.96 14.59 -7.04
CA CYS A 315 11.39 14.25 -7.04
C CYS A 315 12.14 14.97 -5.91
N LEU A 316 12.01 16.29 -5.86
CA LEU A 316 12.74 17.15 -4.93
C LEU A 316 12.40 16.87 -3.47
N ILE A 317 11.19 16.40 -3.17
CA ILE A 317 10.82 16.01 -1.80
C ILE A 317 11.68 14.87 -1.23
N SER A 318 12.35 14.08 -2.08
CA SER A 318 13.32 13.06 -1.65
C SER A 318 14.73 13.60 -1.36
N ALA A 319 14.98 14.87 -1.70
CA ALA A 319 16.24 15.56 -1.51
C ALA A 319 16.25 16.51 -0.30
N VAL A 320 15.06 16.87 0.22
CA VAL A 320 14.94 17.87 1.29
C VAL A 320 15.73 17.49 2.54
N ASN A 321 16.28 18.53 3.17
CA ASN A 321 17.07 18.49 4.39
C ASN A 321 16.65 19.58 5.40
N ALA A 322 15.69 20.44 5.02
CA ALA A 322 15.13 21.47 5.89
C ALA A 322 13.59 21.50 5.81
N PRO A 323 12.88 21.78 6.92
CA PRO A 323 11.41 21.80 6.95
C PRO A 323 10.82 22.87 6.03
N GLU A 324 11.51 23.98 5.80
CA GLU A 324 11.09 25.06 4.90
C GLU A 324 10.99 24.56 3.45
N GLN A 325 11.95 23.73 3.01
CA GLN A 325 11.93 23.12 1.68
C GLN A 325 10.74 22.15 1.54
N ALA A 326 10.48 21.35 2.57
CA ALA A 326 9.34 20.43 2.58
C ALA A 326 7.99 21.17 2.55
N ALA A 327 7.89 22.30 3.27
CA ALA A 327 6.69 23.13 3.27
C ALA A 327 6.40 23.74 1.89
N LEU A 328 7.42 24.20 1.17
CA LEU A 328 7.27 24.73 -0.20
C LEU A 328 6.69 23.70 -1.18
N LEU A 329 7.05 22.42 -1.00
CA LEU A 329 6.66 21.35 -1.93
C LEU A 329 5.39 20.62 -1.50
N ALA A 330 4.93 20.77 -0.25
CA ALA A 330 3.91 19.91 0.36
C ALA A 330 2.61 19.80 -0.45
N GLU A 331 2.14 20.92 -1.03
CA GLU A 331 0.89 20.97 -1.80
C GLU A 331 1.03 20.42 -3.23
N HIS A 332 2.26 20.26 -3.71
CA HIS A 332 2.56 19.83 -5.08
C HIS A 332 2.92 18.34 -5.18
N VAL A 333 3.15 17.67 -4.05
CA VAL A 333 3.45 16.23 -4.01
C VAL A 333 2.17 15.42 -4.21
N TYR A 334 2.21 14.46 -5.13
CA TYR A 334 1.09 13.56 -5.36
C TYR A 334 0.98 12.55 -4.20
N VAL A 335 0.06 12.81 -3.27
CA VAL A 335 -0.07 12.06 -2.00
C VAL A 335 -0.20 10.55 -2.20
N TRP A 336 -0.92 10.10 -3.23
CA TRP A 336 -1.01 8.66 -3.49
C TRP A 336 0.36 8.07 -3.82
N GLN A 337 1.16 8.72 -4.66
CA GLN A 337 2.53 8.28 -4.96
C GLN A 337 3.38 8.29 -3.69
N ALA A 338 3.33 9.39 -2.94
CA ALA A 338 4.09 9.54 -1.70
C ALA A 338 3.77 8.46 -0.66
N ALA A 339 2.50 8.07 -0.53
CA ALA A 339 2.05 7.11 0.47
C ALA A 339 1.91 5.67 -0.07
N SER A 340 2.09 5.43 -1.38
CA SER A 340 1.96 4.09 -2.00
C SER A 340 3.14 3.16 -1.69
N SER A 341 4.32 3.72 -1.37
CA SER A 341 5.54 3.01 -0.98
C SER A 341 6.07 3.55 0.35
N LEU A 342 6.87 2.74 1.05
CA LEU A 342 7.56 3.17 2.27
C LEU A 342 8.82 3.99 1.96
N ALA A 343 9.33 3.91 0.72
CA ALA A 343 10.56 4.55 0.30
C ALA A 343 10.57 6.05 0.59
N LEU A 344 9.54 6.78 0.12
CA LEU A 344 9.51 8.23 0.27
C LEU A 344 9.31 8.68 1.73
N PRO A 345 8.32 8.16 2.50
CA PRO A 345 8.17 8.54 3.91
C PRO A 345 9.43 8.28 4.73
N ALA A 346 10.11 7.14 4.53
CA ALA A 346 11.36 6.84 5.21
C ALA A 346 12.48 7.80 4.78
N THR A 347 12.57 8.15 3.50
CA THR A 347 13.56 9.10 2.97
C THR A 347 13.38 10.51 3.51
N VAL A 348 12.13 10.96 3.68
CA VAL A 348 11.86 12.28 4.28
C VAL A 348 12.21 12.29 5.76
N VAL A 349 11.86 11.23 6.51
CA VAL A 349 12.24 11.12 7.92
C VAL A 349 13.76 11.05 8.08
N ASP A 350 14.47 10.37 7.17
CA ASP A 350 15.93 10.37 7.12
C ASP A 350 16.52 11.78 6.94
N GLY A 351 15.88 12.63 6.13
CA GLY A 351 16.35 14.00 5.88
C GLY A 351 15.94 15.04 6.93
N LEU A 352 14.79 14.88 7.57
CA LEU A 352 14.19 15.90 8.43
C LEU A 352 14.04 15.46 9.90
N GLY A 353 14.23 14.17 10.20
CA GLY A 353 13.90 13.60 11.49
C GLY A 353 12.43 13.84 11.86
N THR A 354 12.20 14.34 13.07
CA THR A 354 10.86 14.67 13.59
C THR A 354 10.25 15.91 12.90
N ALA A 355 11.04 16.76 12.23
CA ALA A 355 10.52 17.88 11.46
C ALA A 355 9.72 17.43 10.22
N ALA A 356 9.73 16.14 9.87
CA ALA A 356 8.88 15.54 8.84
C ALA A 356 7.39 15.49 9.22
N VAL A 357 7.03 15.62 10.51
CA VAL A 357 5.66 15.37 11.00
C VAL A 357 4.60 16.21 10.28
N PRO A 358 4.75 17.53 10.07
CA PRO A 358 3.74 18.33 9.37
C PRO A 358 3.47 17.83 7.95
N LEU A 359 4.53 17.44 7.20
CA LEU A 359 4.38 16.89 5.85
C LEU A 359 3.64 15.55 5.88
N LEU A 360 4.03 14.65 6.80
CA LEU A 360 3.37 13.35 6.97
C LEU A 360 1.90 13.51 7.40
N ALA A 361 1.59 14.49 8.24
CA ALA A 361 0.20 14.81 8.60
C ALA A 361 -0.61 15.29 7.39
N GLY A 362 -0.03 16.14 6.54
CA GLY A 362 -0.65 16.55 5.27
C GLY A 362 -0.91 15.37 4.34
N TRP A 363 0.04 14.44 4.21
CA TRP A 363 -0.16 13.20 3.44
C TRP A 363 -1.22 12.29 4.05
N LEU A 364 -1.30 12.20 5.38
CA LEU A 364 -2.35 11.44 6.05
C LEU A 364 -3.75 11.99 5.76
N ASP A 365 -3.88 13.32 5.61
CA ASP A 365 -5.15 13.96 5.30
C ASP A 365 -5.53 13.85 3.82
N GLY A 366 -4.55 13.84 2.91
CA GLY A 366 -4.77 13.61 1.49
C GLY A 366 -4.88 12.13 1.08
N ALA A 367 -4.50 11.20 1.96
CA ALA A 367 -4.47 9.77 1.64
C ALA A 367 -5.88 9.19 1.50
N GLN A 368 -6.09 8.40 0.43
CA GLN A 368 -7.29 7.58 0.33
C GLN A 368 -7.28 6.49 1.40
N ALA A 369 -8.46 6.20 1.96
CA ALA A 369 -8.62 5.18 2.99
C ALA A 369 -8.10 3.81 2.50
N GLY A 370 -7.23 3.17 3.30
CA GLY A 370 -6.62 1.89 2.96
C GLY A 370 -5.14 1.80 3.28
N ASP A 371 -4.37 1.21 2.37
CA ASP A 371 -2.95 0.95 2.59
C ASP A 371 -2.08 2.22 2.66
N PRO A 372 -2.30 3.27 1.83
CA PRO A 372 -1.56 4.53 1.95
C PRO A 372 -1.73 5.20 3.31
N GLU A 373 -2.97 5.30 3.81
CA GLU A 373 -3.28 5.84 5.15
C GLU A 373 -2.56 5.06 6.25
N ARG A 374 -2.65 3.73 6.24
CA ARG A 374 -1.97 2.87 7.24
C ARG A 374 -0.46 3.02 7.20
N ARG A 375 0.11 3.22 6.02
CA ARG A 375 1.55 3.37 5.85
C ARG A 375 2.05 4.66 6.49
N VAL A 376 1.40 5.79 6.21
CA VAL A 376 1.74 7.08 6.83
C VAL A 376 1.56 7.02 8.34
N LEU A 377 0.46 6.42 8.83
CA LEU A 377 0.25 6.19 10.26
C LEU A 377 1.34 5.32 10.89
N SER A 378 1.79 4.28 10.20
CA SER A 378 2.87 3.42 10.68
C SER A 378 4.21 4.16 10.78
N VAL A 379 4.43 5.19 9.97
CA VAL A 379 5.62 6.05 10.02
C VAL A 379 5.52 7.01 11.20
N LEU A 380 4.39 7.71 11.34
CA LEU A 380 4.14 8.59 12.49
C LEU A 380 4.26 7.85 13.83
N ALA A 381 3.83 6.59 13.90
CA ALA A 381 3.91 5.78 15.11
C ALA A 381 5.34 5.40 15.56
N GLU A 382 6.35 5.54 14.70
CA GLU A 382 7.76 5.28 15.04
C GLU A 382 8.51 6.56 15.47
N LEU A 383 7.92 7.75 15.27
CA LEU A 383 8.61 9.02 15.54
C LEU A 383 8.54 9.40 17.03
N PRO A 384 9.68 9.60 17.71
CA PRO A 384 9.74 9.92 19.14
C PRO A 384 9.50 11.42 19.40
N CYS A 385 8.32 11.93 19.04
CA CYS A 385 7.97 13.33 19.30
C CYS A 385 6.49 13.49 19.64
N ASP A 386 6.16 14.57 20.35
CA ASP A 386 4.79 14.84 20.75
C ASP A 386 3.88 15.11 19.56
N GLU A 387 4.41 15.81 18.57
CA GLU A 387 3.69 16.26 17.39
C GLU A 387 3.14 15.06 16.62
N ALA A 388 3.93 14.00 16.44
CA ALA A 388 3.49 12.78 15.76
C ALA A 388 2.34 12.09 16.50
N MET A 389 2.43 12.03 17.83
CA MET A 389 1.39 11.41 18.65
C MET A 389 0.12 12.26 18.70
N ARG A 390 0.24 13.60 18.80
CA ARG A 390 -0.89 14.53 18.70
C ARG A 390 -1.62 14.38 17.37
N VAL A 391 -0.90 14.30 16.24
CA VAL A 391 -1.49 14.08 14.90
C VAL A 391 -2.39 12.83 14.88
N MET A 392 -1.99 11.74 15.56
CA MET A 392 -2.80 10.54 15.68
C MET A 392 -3.97 10.71 16.67
N ILE A 393 -3.78 11.39 17.80
CA ILE A 393 -4.87 11.64 18.75
C ILE A 393 -5.95 12.53 18.13
N ASP A 394 -5.57 13.55 17.36
CA ASP A 394 -6.49 14.46 16.66
C ASP A 394 -7.34 13.74 15.59
N ARG A 395 -6.91 12.55 15.16
CA ARG A 395 -7.56 11.72 14.13
C ARG A 395 -8.01 10.36 14.67
N ILE A 396 -8.21 10.25 15.98
CA ILE A 396 -8.49 9.00 16.70
C ILE A 396 -9.82 8.34 16.29
N ASP A 397 -10.72 9.09 15.65
CA ASP A 397 -12.00 8.63 15.11
C ASP A 397 -11.86 7.92 13.74
N ARG A 398 -10.74 8.12 13.03
CA ARG A 398 -10.49 7.44 11.76
C ARG A 398 -10.18 5.96 11.97
N LYS A 399 -10.67 5.14 11.04
CA LYS A 399 -10.67 3.66 11.09
C LYS A 399 -9.30 3.04 11.40
N HIS A 400 -8.21 3.65 10.92
CA HIS A 400 -6.87 3.08 11.00
C HIS A 400 -5.97 3.74 12.05
N THR A 401 -6.42 4.84 12.68
CA THR A 401 -5.58 5.61 13.60
C THR A 401 -5.43 4.96 14.97
N GLN A 402 -6.49 4.42 15.58
CA GLN A 402 -6.40 3.82 16.92
C GLN A 402 -5.37 2.67 16.99
N PRO A 403 -5.32 1.72 16.05
CA PRO A 403 -4.27 0.69 16.04
C PRO A 403 -2.85 1.27 15.97
N ALA A 404 -2.64 2.34 15.18
CA ALA A 404 -1.34 2.99 15.07
C ALA A 404 -0.97 3.75 16.36
N LEU A 405 -1.92 4.45 16.97
CA LEU A 405 -1.75 5.14 18.25
C LEU A 405 -1.42 4.15 19.38
N LEU A 406 -2.08 2.98 19.42
CA LEU A 406 -1.75 1.94 20.40
C LEU A 406 -0.32 1.41 20.20
N LYS A 407 0.12 1.23 18.95
CA LYS A 407 1.51 0.85 18.65
C LYS A 407 2.48 1.92 19.14
N ALA A 408 2.20 3.20 18.85
CA ALA A 408 3.01 4.31 19.32
C ALA A 408 3.03 4.40 20.85
N ALA A 409 1.89 4.21 21.52
CA ALA A 409 1.78 4.24 22.97
C ALA A 409 2.55 3.10 23.65
N SER A 410 2.63 1.92 23.03
CA SER A 410 3.48 0.83 23.54
C SER A 410 4.97 1.13 23.43
N ARG A 411 5.37 1.98 22.47
CA ARG A 411 6.76 2.38 22.24
C ARG A 411 7.16 3.62 23.05
N PHE A 412 6.23 4.53 23.27
CA PHE A 412 6.41 5.80 23.98
C PHE A 412 5.39 5.93 25.12
N PRO A 413 5.45 5.06 26.15
CA PRO A 413 4.40 4.95 27.15
C PRO A 413 4.24 6.19 28.04
N ARG A 414 5.32 6.92 28.39
CA ARG A 414 5.23 8.19 29.14
C ARG A 414 4.57 9.26 28.28
N ARG A 415 5.02 9.39 27.03
CA ARG A 415 4.47 10.36 26.07
C ARG A 415 2.98 10.13 25.84
N ALA A 416 2.57 8.87 25.68
CA ALA A 416 1.17 8.51 25.50
C ALA A 416 0.31 8.82 26.73
N MET A 417 0.80 8.52 27.93
CA MET A 417 0.06 8.85 29.15
C MET A 417 -0.17 10.36 29.26
N ARG A 418 0.88 11.17 29.07
CA ARG A 418 0.80 12.63 29.14
C ARG A 418 -0.12 13.21 28.07
N LEU A 419 0.03 12.80 26.80
CA LEU A 419 -0.74 13.38 25.70
C LEU A 419 -2.20 12.93 25.72
N LEU A 420 -2.50 11.66 26.00
CA LEU A 420 -3.89 11.20 26.16
C LEU A 420 -4.61 11.87 27.35
N ALA A 421 -3.87 12.20 28.42
CA ALA A 421 -4.40 12.92 29.57
C ALA A 421 -4.71 14.38 29.26
N ALA A 422 -3.91 15.02 28.42
CA ALA A 422 -4.17 16.36 27.90
C ALA A 422 -5.33 16.39 26.88
N SER A 423 -5.57 15.29 26.16
CA SER A 423 -6.59 15.22 25.11
C SER A 423 -7.99 14.91 25.63
N GLY A 424 -8.99 15.66 25.14
CA GLY A 424 -10.41 15.45 25.45
C GLY A 424 -11.07 14.35 24.62
N GLY A 425 -12.32 14.01 24.96
CA GLY A 425 -13.17 13.09 24.18
C GLY A 425 -13.24 11.67 24.73
N LYS A 426 -14.32 10.97 24.37
CA LYS A 426 -14.65 9.64 24.89
C LYS A 426 -13.58 8.60 24.57
N ILE A 427 -13.14 8.54 23.32
CA ILE A 427 -12.17 7.52 22.85
C ILE A 427 -10.81 7.74 23.52
N ALA A 428 -10.31 8.98 23.55
CA ALA A 428 -9.06 9.31 24.23
C ALA A 428 -9.12 9.00 25.73
N GLY A 429 -10.27 9.27 26.39
CA GLY A 429 -10.50 8.91 27.79
C GLY A 429 -10.49 7.40 28.06
N GLU A 430 -11.10 6.60 27.18
CA GLU A 430 -11.09 5.14 27.26
C GLU A 430 -9.67 4.57 27.06
N LEU A 431 -8.92 5.09 26.08
CA LEU A 431 -7.52 4.70 25.86
C LEU A 431 -6.61 5.13 27.01
N LEU A 432 -6.76 6.35 27.53
CA LEU A 432 -6.02 6.81 28.71
C LEU A 432 -6.25 5.89 29.90
N ARG A 433 -7.52 5.51 30.16
CA ARG A 433 -7.86 4.61 31.25
C ARG A 433 -7.17 3.27 31.10
N ALA A 434 -7.24 2.67 29.92
CA ALA A 434 -6.56 1.41 29.64
C ALA A 434 -5.03 1.53 29.81
N HIS A 435 -4.44 2.63 29.34
CA HIS A 435 -2.99 2.87 29.36
C HIS A 435 -2.45 3.08 30.77
N VAL A 436 -3.10 3.92 31.60
CA VAL A 436 -2.72 4.14 33.00
C VAL A 436 -2.80 2.84 33.81
N LEU A 437 -3.84 2.03 33.57
CA LEU A 437 -3.99 0.73 34.24
C LEU A 437 -2.93 -0.31 33.80
N ALA A 438 -2.43 -0.20 32.57
CA ALA A 438 -1.39 -1.08 32.05
C ALA A 438 0.03 -0.68 32.48
N HIS A 439 0.24 0.59 32.84
CA HIS A 439 1.56 1.15 33.20
C HIS A 439 1.51 1.90 34.56
N PRO A 440 1.13 1.24 35.66
CA PRO A 440 1.03 1.88 36.98
C PRO A 440 2.39 2.38 37.51
N ASP A 441 3.48 1.73 37.10
CA ASP A 441 4.86 2.06 37.44
C ASP A 441 5.33 3.41 36.89
N LEU A 442 4.73 3.88 35.78
CA LEU A 442 5.09 5.15 35.15
C LEU A 442 4.31 6.35 35.69
N VAL A 443 3.28 6.12 36.51
CA VAL A 443 2.33 7.17 36.93
C VAL A 443 3.03 8.31 37.67
N ASP A 444 3.82 7.99 38.70
CA ASP A 444 4.50 9.01 39.52
C ASP A 444 5.51 9.82 38.70
N GLU A 445 6.24 9.14 37.80
CA GLU A 445 7.19 9.77 36.90
C GLU A 445 6.49 10.74 35.93
N VAL A 446 5.40 10.30 35.29
CA VAL A 446 4.64 11.12 34.35
C VAL A 446 3.98 12.30 35.06
N LEU A 447 3.44 12.11 36.27
CA LEU A 447 2.85 13.19 37.06
C LEU A 447 3.89 14.26 37.40
N ALA A 448 5.12 13.87 37.72
CA ALA A 448 6.20 14.82 38.00
C ALA A 448 6.60 15.65 36.76
N GLN A 449 6.46 15.09 35.56
CA GLN A 449 6.81 15.74 34.29
C GLN A 449 5.63 16.46 33.61
N THR A 450 4.41 16.31 34.14
CA THR A 450 3.19 16.89 33.55
C THR A 450 2.83 18.22 34.20
N ALA A 451 2.98 19.31 33.45
CA ALA A 451 2.61 20.66 33.92
C ALA A 451 1.10 20.96 33.87
N ASP A 452 0.32 20.21 33.09
CA ASP A 452 -1.13 20.42 32.93
C ASP A 452 -1.93 19.84 34.10
N GLU A 453 -2.51 20.72 34.92
CA GLU A 453 -3.33 20.35 36.09
C GLU A 453 -4.57 19.49 35.75
N ALA A 454 -5.16 19.66 34.56
CA ALA A 454 -6.29 18.85 34.14
C ALA A 454 -5.85 17.42 33.79
N ALA A 455 -4.72 17.28 33.08
CA ALA A 455 -4.10 16.00 32.77
C ALA A 455 -3.70 15.25 34.06
N THR A 456 -3.02 15.94 34.99
CA THR A 456 -2.60 15.41 36.30
C THR A 456 -3.78 14.88 37.11
N ARG A 457 -4.88 15.65 37.17
CA ARG A 457 -6.11 15.20 37.86
C ARG A 457 -6.71 13.95 37.22
N ARG A 458 -6.72 13.85 35.89
CA ARG A 458 -7.27 12.69 35.17
C ARG A 458 -6.45 11.43 35.41
N ILE A 459 -5.12 11.52 35.33
CA ILE A 459 -4.21 10.38 35.61
C ILE A 459 -4.41 9.91 37.05
N THR A 460 -4.36 10.83 38.01
CA THR A 460 -4.55 10.54 39.44
C THR A 460 -5.90 9.88 39.72
N ALA A 461 -6.99 10.40 39.15
CA ALA A 461 -8.31 9.82 39.33
C ALA A 461 -8.39 8.37 38.82
N ILE A 462 -7.74 8.06 37.69
CA ILE A 462 -7.72 6.70 37.14
C ILE A 462 -6.87 5.76 38.01
N SER A 463 -5.66 6.16 38.40
CA SER A 463 -4.77 5.30 39.19
C SER A 463 -5.36 4.98 40.56
N THR A 464 -5.98 5.95 41.22
CA THR A 464 -6.67 5.74 42.51
C THR A 464 -7.93 4.87 42.39
N ALA A 465 -8.69 4.97 41.30
CA ALA A 465 -9.88 4.15 41.05
C ALA A 465 -9.56 2.69 40.69
N ALA A 466 -8.32 2.39 40.31
CA ALA A 466 -7.82 1.04 40.06
C ALA A 466 -7.64 0.21 41.34
N ALA A 467 -7.46 0.88 42.48
CA ALA A 467 -7.24 0.28 43.79
C ALA A 467 -8.53 -0.30 44.42
N VAL A 468 -9.55 -0.62 43.61
CA VAL A 468 -10.82 -1.18 44.09
C VAL A 468 -10.79 -2.71 44.03
N THR A 469 -11.15 -3.33 45.14
CA THR A 469 -11.26 -4.77 45.35
C THR A 469 -12.19 -5.45 44.34
N PHE A 470 -11.73 -6.53 43.71
CA PHE A 470 -12.55 -7.36 42.82
C PHE A 470 -13.76 -7.94 43.56
N ALA A 471 -14.93 -7.88 42.93
CA ALA A 471 -16.15 -8.47 43.49
C ALA A 471 -16.07 -10.01 43.44
N PRO A 472 -16.43 -10.72 44.53
CA PRO A 472 -16.42 -12.17 44.55
C PRO A 472 -17.42 -12.75 43.52
N PRO A 473 -17.20 -13.98 43.01
CA PRO A 473 -18.06 -14.60 41.99
C PRO A 473 -19.55 -14.66 42.38
N GLU A 474 -19.83 -14.72 43.68
CA GLU A 474 -21.16 -14.73 44.28
C GLU A 474 -21.94 -13.41 44.04
N ALA A 475 -21.21 -12.30 43.85
CA ALA A 475 -21.77 -10.98 43.62
C ALA A 475 -22.04 -10.69 42.13
N LEU A 476 -21.66 -11.61 41.22
CA LEU A 476 -21.89 -11.44 39.79
C LEU A 476 -23.32 -11.86 39.40
N PRO A 477 -24.01 -11.11 38.51
CA PRO A 477 -25.32 -11.49 38.00
C PRO A 477 -25.33 -12.88 37.34
N GLN A 478 -26.43 -13.62 37.49
CA GLN A 478 -26.60 -14.98 36.94
C GLN A 478 -26.35 -15.09 35.44
N VAL A 479 -26.52 -14.01 34.66
CA VAL A 479 -26.22 -14.01 33.21
C VAL A 479 -24.72 -14.16 32.90
N LEU A 480 -23.84 -13.75 33.84
CA LEU A 480 -22.39 -13.91 33.73
C LEU A 480 -21.92 -15.23 34.36
N VAL A 481 -22.61 -15.70 35.40
CA VAL A 481 -22.32 -16.97 36.10
C VAL A 481 -22.83 -18.19 35.31
N SER A 482 -23.97 -18.05 34.63
CA SER A 482 -24.60 -19.09 33.80
C SER A 482 -25.21 -18.49 32.54
N PRO A 483 -24.36 -18.16 31.54
CA PRO A 483 -24.83 -17.47 30.36
C PRO A 483 -25.80 -18.30 29.51
N PRO A 484 -26.85 -17.71 28.93
CA PRO A 484 -27.84 -18.46 28.15
C PRO A 484 -27.26 -19.14 26.89
N TRP A 485 -26.10 -18.72 26.40
CA TRP A 485 -25.39 -19.37 25.28
C TRP A 485 -24.61 -20.64 25.65
N THR A 486 -24.48 -20.98 26.95
CA THR A 486 -23.95 -22.28 27.39
C THR A 486 -25.03 -23.37 27.43
N ARG A 487 -26.30 -22.99 27.33
CA ARG A 487 -27.43 -23.92 27.28
C ARG A 487 -27.69 -24.36 25.84
N ARG A 488 -27.87 -25.65 25.63
CA ARG A 488 -28.27 -26.21 24.33
C ARG A 488 -29.63 -25.64 23.95
N ARG A 489 -29.69 -24.83 22.89
CA ARG A 489 -30.94 -24.22 22.41
C ARG A 489 -31.86 -25.31 21.86
N ALA A 490 -33.08 -25.42 22.38
CA ALA A 490 -34.09 -26.31 21.81
C ALA A 490 -34.39 -25.88 20.37
N VAL A 491 -34.21 -26.79 19.42
CA VAL A 491 -34.53 -26.55 18.01
C VAL A 491 -36.05 -26.55 17.87
N GLN A 492 -36.63 -25.36 17.72
CA GLN A 492 -38.04 -25.20 17.38
C GLN A 492 -38.27 -25.74 15.96
N LYS A 493 -39.32 -26.54 15.76
CA LYS A 493 -39.70 -27.04 14.43
C LYS A 493 -40.08 -25.85 13.55
N ALA A 494 -39.40 -25.66 12.42
CA ALA A 494 -39.67 -24.54 11.52
C ALA A 494 -41.12 -24.61 10.99
N THR A 495 -41.84 -23.49 11.07
CA THR A 495 -43.17 -23.35 10.47
C THR A 495 -43.00 -23.30 8.95
N VAL A 496 -43.51 -24.31 8.25
CA VAL A 496 -43.48 -24.38 6.79
C VAL A 496 -44.81 -23.90 6.21
N VAL A 497 -44.76 -22.95 5.29
CA VAL A 497 -45.92 -22.47 4.53
C VAL A 497 -45.67 -22.77 3.05
N GLU A 498 -46.50 -23.63 2.47
CA GLU A 498 -46.38 -24.04 1.06
C GLU A 498 -46.94 -22.97 0.11
N GLY A 499 -46.35 -22.83 -1.08
CA GLY A 499 -46.86 -21.97 -2.15
C GLY A 499 -46.48 -20.49 -2.08
N LEU A 500 -45.66 -20.07 -1.12
CA LEU A 500 -45.12 -18.71 -1.08
C LEU A 500 -44.02 -18.54 -2.13
N ALA A 501 -44.17 -17.56 -3.02
CA ALA A 501 -43.15 -17.16 -3.98
C ALA A 501 -43.15 -15.63 -4.13
N CYS A 502 -41.96 -15.05 -4.38
CA CYS A 502 -41.84 -13.65 -4.74
C CYS A 502 -41.84 -13.52 -6.27
N ALA A 503 -42.80 -12.78 -6.82
CA ALA A 503 -42.91 -12.51 -8.25
C ALA A 503 -42.66 -11.02 -8.57
N ASP A 504 -42.10 -10.26 -7.63
CA ASP A 504 -41.81 -8.84 -7.81
C ASP A 504 -40.81 -8.63 -8.94
N GLU A 505 -41.15 -7.71 -9.85
CA GLU A 505 -40.21 -7.22 -10.86
C GLU A 505 -39.15 -6.32 -10.22
N THR A 506 -38.00 -6.23 -10.87
CA THR A 506 -36.93 -5.35 -10.39
C THR A 506 -37.25 -3.89 -10.74
N ALA A 507 -37.29 -3.03 -9.72
CA ALA A 507 -37.53 -1.61 -9.87
C ALA A 507 -36.32 -0.78 -9.42
N VAL A 508 -36.15 0.40 -10.02
CA VAL A 508 -35.19 1.41 -9.54
C VAL A 508 -35.96 2.47 -8.75
N VAL A 509 -35.48 2.80 -7.56
CA VAL A 509 -36.06 3.76 -6.64
C VAL A 509 -34.93 4.64 -6.15
N TRP A 510 -34.73 5.81 -6.76
CA TRP A 510 -33.69 6.77 -6.37
C TRP A 510 -34.08 7.59 -5.14
N SER A 511 -33.12 7.91 -4.27
CA SER A 511 -33.31 8.94 -3.25
C SER A 511 -33.21 10.33 -3.88
N PRO A 512 -33.75 11.39 -3.24
CA PRO A 512 -33.63 12.75 -3.75
C PRO A 512 -32.18 13.10 -4.09
N GLN A 513 -31.93 13.64 -5.29
CA GLN A 513 -30.62 14.05 -5.82
C GLN A 513 -29.58 12.93 -6.00
N GLU A 514 -29.85 11.69 -5.61
CA GLU A 514 -28.88 10.60 -5.68
C GLU A 514 -28.48 10.27 -7.13
N ARG A 515 -29.47 10.22 -8.03
CA ARG A 515 -29.23 10.00 -9.46
C ARG A 515 -28.37 11.10 -10.07
N ASP A 516 -28.62 12.36 -9.70
CA ASP A 516 -27.84 13.51 -10.19
C ASP A 516 -26.41 13.48 -9.66
N LEU A 517 -26.22 13.13 -8.39
CA LEU A 517 -24.91 12.93 -7.78
C LEU A 517 -24.11 11.84 -8.49
N TRP A 518 -24.77 10.74 -8.88
CA TRP A 518 -24.13 9.64 -9.59
C TRP A 518 -23.88 9.97 -11.06
N SER A 519 -24.66 10.88 -11.65
CA SER A 519 -24.52 11.31 -13.07
C SER A 519 -23.30 12.19 -13.33
N LYS A 520 -22.57 12.60 -12.28
CA LYS A 520 -21.32 13.38 -12.42
C LYS A 520 -20.29 12.58 -13.20
N LYS A 521 -19.96 13.07 -14.40
CA LYS A 521 -19.03 12.41 -15.30
C LYS A 521 -17.59 12.64 -14.85
N PRO A 522 -16.81 11.58 -14.56
CA PRO A 522 -15.36 11.71 -14.43
C PRO A 522 -14.72 12.15 -15.76
N SER A 523 -13.51 12.68 -15.71
CA SER A 523 -12.75 13.01 -16.92
C SER A 523 -12.55 11.76 -17.79
N THR A 524 -12.87 11.89 -19.08
CA THR A 524 -12.65 10.84 -20.08
C THR A 524 -11.26 10.98 -20.67
N TYR A 525 -10.58 9.86 -20.90
CA TYR A 525 -9.21 9.83 -21.42
C TYR A 525 -9.19 9.35 -22.88
N ARG A 526 -10.32 9.55 -23.56
CA ARG A 526 -10.59 8.96 -24.87
C ARG A 526 -9.74 9.63 -25.95
N ARG A 527 -8.90 8.82 -26.60
CA ARG A 527 -8.16 9.16 -27.82
C ARG A 527 -8.61 8.34 -29.04
N ASP A 528 -9.23 7.17 -28.81
CA ASP A 528 -9.69 6.23 -29.84
C ASP A 528 -11.15 6.44 -30.28
N SER A 529 -11.50 5.94 -31.46
CA SER A 529 -12.88 5.85 -31.91
C SER A 529 -13.71 4.93 -31.00
N TRP A 530 -15.03 5.14 -30.94
CA TRP A 530 -15.89 4.28 -30.11
C TRP A 530 -15.88 2.83 -30.59
N ASP A 531 -15.76 2.62 -31.89
CA ASP A 531 -15.72 1.29 -32.49
C ASP A 531 -14.43 0.55 -32.12
N GLN A 532 -13.29 1.25 -32.06
CA GLN A 532 -12.02 0.67 -31.62
C GLN A 532 -12.07 0.21 -30.17
N ILE A 533 -12.64 1.02 -29.27
CA ILE A 533 -12.82 0.67 -27.87
C ILE A 533 -13.79 -0.52 -27.73
N ALA A 534 -14.91 -0.49 -28.44
CA ALA A 534 -15.90 -1.57 -28.42
C ALA A 534 -15.34 -2.91 -28.91
N ALA A 535 -14.53 -2.89 -29.98
CA ALA A 535 -13.84 -4.06 -30.49
C ALA A 535 -12.88 -4.64 -29.44
N ARG A 536 -12.01 -3.81 -28.85
CA ARG A 536 -11.07 -4.24 -27.79
C ARG A 536 -11.79 -4.84 -26.59
N MET A 537 -12.91 -4.24 -26.16
CA MET A 537 -13.73 -4.77 -25.07
C MET A 537 -14.39 -6.11 -25.41
N THR A 538 -14.85 -6.29 -26.65
CA THR A 538 -15.49 -7.53 -27.10
C THR A 538 -14.48 -8.67 -27.22
N GLU A 539 -13.26 -8.37 -27.64
CA GLU A 539 -12.17 -9.35 -27.79
C GLU A 539 -11.44 -9.67 -26.48
N GLY A 540 -11.81 -9.02 -25.37
CA GLY A 540 -11.16 -9.22 -24.07
C GLY A 540 -9.77 -8.57 -23.94
N ARG A 541 -9.37 -7.72 -24.90
CA ARG A 541 -8.08 -6.99 -24.94
C ARG A 541 -8.21 -5.55 -24.44
N HIS A 542 -9.13 -5.31 -23.50
CA HIS A 542 -9.43 -3.96 -23.04
C HIS A 542 -8.40 -3.44 -22.03
N HIS A 543 -8.11 -2.15 -22.13
CA HIS A 543 -7.32 -1.39 -21.18
C HIS A 543 -8.19 -0.99 -19.98
N TRP A 544 -7.57 -0.72 -18.82
CA TRP A 544 -8.29 -0.39 -17.57
C TRP A 544 -9.22 0.83 -17.71
N SER A 545 -8.91 1.76 -18.63
CA SER A 545 -9.70 2.96 -18.89
C SER A 545 -10.86 2.76 -19.89
N ASP A 546 -10.87 1.67 -20.67
CA ASP A 546 -11.83 1.48 -21.76
C ASP A 546 -13.27 1.39 -21.24
N ALA A 547 -13.49 0.66 -20.13
CA ALA A 547 -14.80 0.55 -19.52
C ALA A 547 -15.33 1.90 -19.02
N LYS A 548 -14.44 2.74 -18.45
CA LYS A 548 -14.78 4.12 -18.08
C LYS A 548 -15.21 4.91 -19.30
N ASP A 549 -14.34 4.98 -20.31
CA ASP A 549 -14.58 5.84 -21.46
C ASP A 549 -15.85 5.39 -22.21
N MET A 550 -16.01 4.08 -22.42
CA MET A 550 -17.18 3.49 -23.07
C MET A 550 -18.47 3.69 -22.26
N PHE A 551 -18.52 3.27 -21.00
CA PHE A 551 -19.79 3.28 -20.26
C PHE A 551 -20.20 4.66 -19.75
N VAL A 552 -19.26 5.57 -19.53
CA VAL A 552 -19.55 6.95 -19.10
C VAL A 552 -19.78 7.88 -20.31
N GLY A 553 -18.93 7.76 -21.34
CA GLY A 553 -18.89 8.69 -22.47
C GLY A 553 -19.43 8.13 -23.80
N GLY A 554 -19.47 6.81 -23.97
CA GLY A 554 -19.77 6.14 -25.24
C GLY A 554 -21.22 6.32 -25.71
N PRO A 555 -21.52 6.17 -27.01
CA PRO A 555 -22.86 6.28 -27.55
C PRO A 555 -23.75 5.14 -27.05
N ASP A 556 -25.01 5.44 -26.72
CA ASP A 556 -25.98 4.45 -26.20
C ASP A 556 -26.07 3.19 -27.07
N ALA A 557 -26.07 3.36 -28.39
CA ALA A 557 -26.17 2.25 -29.36
C ALA A 557 -25.01 1.25 -29.24
N VAL A 558 -23.81 1.70 -28.87
CA VAL A 558 -22.60 0.88 -28.71
C VAL A 558 -22.52 0.30 -27.29
N VAL A 559 -22.93 1.08 -26.29
CA VAL A 559 -22.86 0.69 -24.87
C VAL A 559 -23.86 -0.40 -24.51
N ARG A 560 -25.12 -0.30 -24.96
CA ARG A 560 -26.20 -1.20 -24.54
C ARG A 560 -25.93 -2.69 -24.82
N PRO A 561 -25.37 -3.09 -25.98
CA PRO A 561 -24.93 -4.47 -26.20
C PRO A 561 -23.81 -4.90 -25.23
N LEU A 562 -22.83 -4.02 -24.99
CA LEU A 562 -21.69 -4.31 -24.12
C LEU A 562 -22.09 -4.50 -22.66
N LEU A 563 -23.09 -3.78 -22.13
CA LEU A 563 -23.57 -3.98 -20.76
C LEU A 563 -24.02 -5.43 -20.49
N LYS A 564 -24.51 -6.12 -21.52
CA LYS A 564 -25.01 -7.51 -21.41
C LYS A 564 -23.86 -8.51 -21.32
N THR A 565 -22.80 -8.31 -22.12
CA THR A 565 -21.72 -9.29 -22.33
C THR A 565 -20.44 -8.97 -21.56
N TYR A 566 -20.14 -7.69 -21.33
CA TYR A 566 -18.89 -7.27 -20.71
C TYR A 566 -18.81 -7.75 -19.26
N ARG A 567 -17.71 -8.40 -18.93
CA ARG A 567 -17.38 -8.80 -17.56
C ARG A 567 -15.95 -8.32 -17.29
N PRO A 568 -15.74 -7.37 -16.38
CA PRO A 568 -14.41 -6.80 -16.15
C PRO A 568 -13.46 -7.89 -15.69
N THR A 569 -12.30 -8.04 -16.32
CA THR A 569 -11.26 -8.97 -15.87
C THR A 569 -10.48 -8.37 -14.70
N ASP A 570 -10.17 -7.08 -14.80
CA ASP A 570 -9.61 -6.24 -13.76
C ASP A 570 -10.70 -5.38 -13.09
N MET A 571 -10.62 -5.24 -11.77
CA MET A 571 -11.56 -4.47 -10.97
C MET A 571 -11.05 -3.05 -10.66
N TRP A 572 -9.94 -2.64 -11.28
CA TRP A 572 -9.38 -1.31 -11.10
C TRP A 572 -10.39 -0.22 -11.46
N TRP A 573 -10.57 0.72 -10.52
CA TRP A 573 -11.37 1.93 -10.68
C TRP A 573 -12.85 1.69 -11.11
N VAL A 574 -13.39 0.48 -10.93
CA VAL A 574 -14.81 0.16 -11.20
C VAL A 574 -15.76 1.08 -10.44
N SER A 575 -15.42 1.42 -9.19
CA SER A 575 -16.18 2.37 -8.38
C SER A 575 -16.30 3.76 -9.01
N GLY A 576 -15.34 4.16 -9.85
CA GLY A 576 -15.29 5.46 -10.52
C GLY A 576 -16.24 5.57 -11.71
N TRP A 577 -16.51 4.48 -12.43
CA TRP A 577 -17.42 4.49 -13.58
C TRP A 577 -18.77 3.81 -13.34
N LEU A 578 -18.88 2.83 -12.43
CA LEU A 578 -20.10 2.03 -12.29
C LEU A 578 -21.33 2.86 -11.86
N ARG A 579 -21.16 3.83 -10.95
CA ARG A 579 -22.26 4.69 -10.50
C ARG A 579 -22.77 5.62 -11.62
N PRO A 580 -21.91 6.34 -12.37
CA PRO A 580 -22.32 7.05 -13.57
C PRO A 580 -23.01 6.16 -14.60
N THR A 581 -22.53 4.93 -14.80
CA THR A 581 -23.18 3.96 -15.69
C THR A 581 -24.58 3.58 -15.20
N LEU A 582 -24.76 3.31 -13.91
CA LEU A 582 -26.07 2.99 -13.32
C LEU A 582 -27.04 4.18 -13.36
N ALA A 583 -26.56 5.41 -13.15
CA ALA A 583 -27.41 6.60 -13.28
C ALA A 583 -27.89 6.83 -14.72
N ARG A 584 -27.05 6.46 -15.70
CA ARG A 584 -27.32 6.61 -17.13
C ARG A 584 -28.22 5.51 -17.70
N PHE A 585 -27.99 4.25 -17.33
CA PHE A 585 -28.63 3.08 -17.94
C PHE A 585 -29.55 2.29 -16.99
N GLU A 586 -29.57 2.62 -15.71
CA GLU A 586 -30.45 2.05 -14.69
C GLU A 586 -30.50 0.50 -14.75
N LEU A 587 -31.67 -0.07 -15.03
CA LEU A 587 -31.89 -1.52 -15.06
C LEU A 587 -31.03 -2.24 -16.10
N ASP A 588 -30.67 -1.60 -17.21
CA ASP A 588 -29.83 -2.21 -18.24
C ASP A 588 -28.39 -2.47 -17.77
N ALA A 589 -27.91 -1.66 -16.82
CA ALA A 589 -26.57 -1.81 -16.22
C ALA A 589 -26.58 -2.69 -14.96
N LEU A 590 -27.75 -3.04 -14.43
CA LEU A 590 -27.87 -3.77 -13.18
C LEU A 590 -27.18 -5.15 -13.20
N PRO A 591 -27.28 -5.98 -14.26
CA PRO A 591 -26.58 -7.26 -14.30
C PRO A 591 -25.06 -7.12 -14.14
N LEU A 592 -24.47 -6.09 -14.78
CA LEU A 592 -23.05 -5.78 -14.64
C LEU A 592 -22.72 -5.33 -13.21
N ALA A 593 -23.57 -4.50 -12.59
CA ALA A 593 -23.39 -4.04 -11.21
C ALA A 593 -23.44 -5.19 -10.20
N ILE A 594 -24.35 -6.15 -10.36
CA ILE A 594 -24.44 -7.34 -9.49
C ILE A 594 -23.16 -8.17 -9.58
N VAL A 595 -22.64 -8.41 -10.79
CA VAL A 595 -21.37 -9.13 -10.98
C VAL A 595 -20.22 -8.41 -10.28
N CYS A 596 -20.10 -7.09 -10.49
CA CYS A 596 -19.04 -6.30 -9.87
C CYS A 596 -19.15 -6.28 -8.35
N ALA A 597 -20.36 -6.11 -7.82
CA ALA A 597 -20.63 -6.08 -6.39
C ALA A 597 -20.37 -7.43 -5.71
N ARG A 598 -20.65 -8.57 -6.36
CA ARG A 598 -20.26 -9.89 -5.83
C ARG A 598 -18.75 -10.07 -5.74
N ARG A 599 -17.98 -9.53 -6.68
CA ARG A 599 -16.50 -9.61 -6.66
C ARG A 599 -15.86 -8.69 -5.63
N GLN A 600 -16.41 -7.49 -5.42
CA GLN A 600 -15.91 -6.50 -4.46
C GLN A 600 -17.02 -5.90 -3.57
N PRO A 601 -17.63 -6.70 -2.68
CA PRO A 601 -18.84 -6.30 -1.96
C PRO A 601 -18.61 -5.12 -1.01
N THR A 602 -17.43 -5.05 -0.35
CA THR A 602 -17.09 -3.92 0.53
C THR A 602 -17.05 -2.57 -0.20
N GLN A 603 -16.66 -2.54 -1.48
CA GLN A 603 -16.56 -1.29 -2.24
C GLN A 603 -17.86 -0.96 -3.00
N LEU A 604 -18.52 -1.99 -3.55
CA LEU A 604 -19.55 -1.80 -4.58
C LEU A 604 -20.96 -2.17 -4.13
N ALA A 605 -21.17 -2.77 -2.94
CA ALA A 605 -22.52 -3.09 -2.46
C ALA A 605 -23.44 -1.85 -2.39
N SER A 606 -22.88 -0.68 -2.07
CA SER A 606 -23.64 0.58 -2.04
C SER A 606 -24.20 1.00 -3.39
N ALA A 607 -23.64 0.52 -4.50
CA ALA A 607 -24.16 0.78 -5.84
C ALA A 607 -25.50 0.08 -6.11
N LEU A 608 -25.86 -0.93 -5.30
CA LEU A 608 -27.12 -1.66 -5.42
C LEU A 608 -28.27 -1.02 -4.60
N LEU A 609 -28.00 0.01 -3.80
CA LEU A 609 -29.01 0.66 -2.96
C LEU A 609 -30.26 1.15 -3.70
N PRO A 610 -30.18 1.69 -4.94
CA PRO A 610 -31.37 2.15 -5.65
C PRO A 610 -32.26 1.02 -6.17
N PHE A 611 -31.83 -0.24 -6.19
CA PHE A 611 -32.53 -1.31 -6.89
C PHE A 611 -33.33 -2.18 -5.92
N ALA A 612 -34.65 -2.15 -6.05
CA ALA A 612 -35.58 -3.06 -5.39
C ALA A 612 -35.69 -4.34 -6.24
N SER A 613 -35.00 -5.41 -5.84
CA SER A 613 -34.97 -6.68 -6.57
C SER A 613 -34.98 -7.86 -5.60
N PRO A 614 -35.73 -8.95 -5.88
CA PRO A 614 -35.65 -10.18 -5.09
C PRO A 614 -34.24 -10.76 -5.01
N GLU A 615 -33.45 -10.69 -6.10
CA GLU A 615 -32.07 -11.16 -6.11
C GLU A 615 -31.18 -10.34 -5.15
N ILE A 616 -31.36 -9.02 -5.13
CA ILE A 616 -30.58 -8.13 -4.25
C ILE A 616 -31.01 -8.32 -2.79
N ALA A 617 -32.28 -8.57 -2.51
CA ALA A 617 -32.76 -8.87 -1.17
C ALA A 617 -32.04 -10.09 -0.57
N VAL A 618 -31.94 -11.18 -1.34
CA VAL A 618 -31.23 -12.41 -0.95
C VAL A 618 -29.74 -12.13 -0.76
N LEU A 619 -29.12 -11.38 -1.67
CA LEU A 619 -27.70 -11.02 -1.60
C LEU A 619 -27.39 -10.16 -0.36
N MET A 620 -28.24 -9.17 -0.05
CA MET A 620 -28.10 -8.33 1.14
C MET A 620 -28.31 -9.13 2.44
N ALA A 621 -29.23 -10.09 2.45
CA ALA A 621 -29.43 -10.98 3.60
C ALA A 621 -28.21 -11.88 3.84
N GLU A 622 -27.65 -12.45 2.78
CA GLU A 622 -26.42 -13.24 2.85
C GLU A 622 -25.26 -12.40 3.39
N TRP A 623 -25.05 -11.20 2.84
CA TRP A 623 -23.99 -10.30 3.29
C TRP A 623 -24.20 -9.80 4.71
N LEU A 624 -25.43 -9.55 5.13
CA LEU A 624 -25.74 -9.20 6.52
C LEU A 624 -25.32 -10.31 7.50
N ALA A 625 -25.54 -11.57 7.11
CA ALA A 625 -25.19 -12.73 7.93
C ALA A 625 -23.68 -13.03 7.94
N ARG A 626 -22.99 -12.86 6.80
CA ARG A 626 -21.62 -13.36 6.61
C ARG A 626 -20.53 -12.28 6.56
N LEU A 627 -20.85 -11.06 6.14
CA LEU A 627 -19.87 -10.00 5.85
C LEU A 627 -20.03 -8.79 6.77
N LYS A 628 -19.27 -8.76 7.86
CA LYS A 628 -19.27 -7.63 8.82
C LYS A 628 -19.03 -6.26 8.15
N SER A 629 -18.19 -6.21 7.12
CA SER A 629 -17.86 -4.95 6.40
C SER A 629 -19.01 -4.38 5.56
N VAL A 630 -20.01 -5.19 5.22
CA VAL A 630 -21.14 -4.80 4.35
C VAL A 630 -22.45 -4.65 5.15
N ARG A 631 -22.43 -5.00 6.45
CA ARG A 631 -23.60 -5.01 7.34
C ARG A 631 -24.36 -3.67 7.30
N ALA A 632 -23.66 -2.55 7.38
CA ALA A 632 -24.29 -1.23 7.36
C ALA A 632 -25.05 -0.99 6.04
N THR A 633 -24.43 -1.31 4.90
CA THR A 633 -25.06 -1.19 3.58
C THR A 633 -26.26 -2.10 3.43
N ALA A 634 -26.18 -3.35 3.91
CA ALA A 634 -27.31 -4.28 3.88
C ALA A 634 -28.49 -3.75 4.71
N LEU A 635 -28.23 -3.25 5.92
CA LEU A 635 -29.26 -2.62 6.76
C LEU A 635 -29.87 -1.38 6.09
N SER A 636 -29.06 -0.55 5.43
CA SER A 636 -29.55 0.59 4.66
C SER A 636 -30.43 0.17 3.49
N TRP A 637 -30.11 -0.94 2.80
CA TRP A 637 -30.97 -1.48 1.75
C TRP A 637 -32.31 -1.95 2.31
N PHE A 638 -32.30 -2.70 3.42
CA PHE A 638 -33.54 -3.18 4.07
C PHE A 638 -34.42 -2.03 4.58
N ALA A 639 -33.82 -0.98 5.12
CA ALA A 639 -34.56 0.21 5.56
C ALA A 639 -35.18 0.98 4.37
N ARG A 640 -34.52 0.94 3.22
CA ARG A 640 -34.98 1.62 1.99
C ARG A 640 -36.07 0.84 1.25
N HIS A 641 -36.02 -0.50 1.30
CA HIS A 641 -36.91 -1.39 0.55
C HIS A 641 -37.62 -2.42 1.46
N PRO A 642 -38.31 -2.00 2.55
CA PRO A 642 -38.84 -2.92 3.55
C PRO A 642 -39.87 -3.91 2.96
N ASP A 643 -40.74 -3.44 2.07
CA ASP A 643 -41.78 -4.28 1.48
C ASP A 643 -41.22 -5.29 0.47
N ALA A 644 -40.30 -4.86 -0.39
CA ALA A 644 -39.63 -5.74 -1.35
C ALA A 644 -38.76 -6.78 -0.62
N ALA A 645 -38.10 -6.37 0.47
CA ALA A 645 -37.35 -7.28 1.33
C ALA A 645 -38.26 -8.35 1.95
N ALA A 646 -39.40 -7.95 2.52
CA ALA A 646 -40.34 -8.87 3.13
C ALA A 646 -40.88 -9.87 2.10
N ARG A 647 -41.34 -9.40 0.94
CA ARG A 647 -41.86 -10.28 -0.12
C ARG A 647 -40.81 -11.23 -0.67
N ALA A 648 -39.55 -10.82 -0.75
CA ALA A 648 -38.46 -11.66 -1.25
C ALA A 648 -37.92 -12.67 -0.22
N LEU A 649 -37.87 -12.31 1.07
CA LEU A 649 -37.19 -13.10 2.11
C LEU A 649 -38.13 -13.95 2.97
N VAL A 650 -39.41 -13.60 3.11
CA VAL A 650 -40.38 -14.42 3.84
C VAL A 650 -40.59 -15.79 3.17
N PRO A 651 -40.74 -15.89 1.84
CA PRO A 651 -40.89 -17.19 1.18
C PRO A 651 -39.72 -18.17 1.44
N PRO A 652 -38.43 -17.81 1.26
CA PRO A 652 -37.33 -18.73 1.58
C PRO A 652 -37.16 -18.98 3.08
N ALA A 653 -37.61 -18.07 3.97
CA ALA A 653 -37.54 -18.27 5.42
C ALA A 653 -38.61 -19.22 5.97
N LEU A 654 -39.78 -19.28 5.32
CA LEU A 654 -40.92 -20.15 5.69
C LEU A 654 -41.14 -21.31 4.72
N GLY A 655 -40.30 -21.43 3.69
CA GLY A 655 -40.31 -22.52 2.72
C GLY A 655 -39.73 -23.82 3.30
N LYS A 656 -39.84 -24.91 2.53
CA LYS A 656 -39.11 -26.14 2.85
C LYS A 656 -37.60 -25.88 2.65
N PRO A 657 -36.73 -26.30 3.59
CA PRO A 657 -35.28 -26.12 3.48
C PRO A 657 -34.67 -26.89 2.30
#